data_AF-A0AAD6NRX4-F1
#
_entry.id   AF-A0AAD6NRX4-F1
#
_cell.length_a   1.000
_cell.length_b   1.000
_cell.length_c   1.000
_cell.angle_alpha   90.00
_cell.angle_beta   90.00
_cell.angle_gamma   90.00
#
_symmetry.space_group_name_H-M   'P 1'
#
loop_
_entity.id
_entity.type
_entity.pdbx_description
1 polymer ?
#
loop_
_entity_poly.entity_id
_entity_poly.type
_entity_poly.pdbx_seq_one_letter_code
_entity_poly.pdbx_strand_id
1 'polypeptide(L)'
;MEEIQSQSDNYRSSSSSASSPASRVPSSNFFYLRKPGSVRQPISFEDSPEWEDTDNDVRVEEGGDSINVAITPTSPSLSKLNSGSLPSPPLPERAVVARKIAGASVVWKDLTVTIKGKRKYSDKVVKSSSGYALPGTMTVIMGPAKSGKSTLLRAIAGRLHHSDRMYGEIFVNGAKSRMRYGTYGFVERETTLIGSLTVREYLYYSALLQLPGFFCQKKSVVEDAIHAMSLSDYANKLIGGHCYFKGLPSGERRRISIARELVMRPHVLFIDEPLYHLDSVSTLLMMVTLKKLASTGCTLIFTIYQSSTEVFGLFDRICLLSNGNTLFFGETLACLQHFSNAGFPCPIMQSPSDHFLRAINTDFDRIIAMCKNWQDDHGDFSSVNMDTAVAIHTLEATYKSSNDAAAVETMILRLTEREGPLLKSKGKAGNATRVAVLTWRSLLVMSREWKYYWLRLILYMLLTLCIGTVFSGLRHSLSSVVTRVAAIFVFVSFTSLLSIAGVPALLKEIKIYACEESNMHSGALVFLLGQLLSSIPFLFLISISSSLVFYFLVGLQDGFSFLMYFVLNFFVCLLVNEGLMLLITSLWQHVFWSVLTMVFIHVIMMLSAGYFRIRSALPGPVWTYPVSYIAFHTYSIQGLLENEYLRTSFAVGQVRTISGLQALRSAYDISPDSNSKWENLLVLFLMAMGYRILVFLVLHFCVGKHVSVLKFCRDTNNPR
;
A
#
# COMPACT_ATOMS: atom_id res chain seq x y z
N MET A 1 8.01 -70.42 18.90
CA MET A 1 7.95 -69.82 17.55
C MET A 1 8.81 -68.57 17.61
N GLU A 2 10.12 -68.76 17.87
CA GLU A 2 11.23 -68.84 16.88
C GLU A 2 11.64 -67.43 16.41
N GLU A 3 12.57 -66.78 17.11
CA GLU A 3 14.05 -66.69 16.88
C GLU A 3 14.43 -65.76 15.71
N ILE A 4 14.96 -64.55 15.94
CA ILE A 4 16.39 -64.16 16.08
C ILE A 4 17.30 -64.76 15.01
N GLN A 5 17.78 -63.95 14.04
CA GLN A 5 19.21 -63.88 13.69
C GLN A 5 19.60 -62.75 12.73
N SER A 6 20.82 -62.27 12.98
CA SER A 6 21.72 -61.34 12.30
C SER A 6 22.06 -61.66 10.84
N GLN A 7 22.50 -60.64 10.07
CA GLN A 7 23.76 -60.73 9.32
C GLN A 7 24.25 -59.38 8.77
N SER A 8 25.43 -59.00 9.23
CA SER A 8 26.44 -58.15 8.59
C SER A 8 27.49 -59.06 7.95
N ASP A 9 28.02 -58.71 6.76
CA ASP A 9 29.41 -58.97 6.29
C ASP A 9 29.53 -58.53 4.82
N ASN A 10 30.36 -57.53 4.50
CA ASN A 10 31.79 -57.59 4.14
C ASN A 10 32.05 -58.05 2.69
N TYR A 11 32.71 -57.21 1.89
CA TYR A 11 33.94 -57.58 1.18
C TYR A 11 34.76 -56.34 0.78
N ARG A 12 36.06 -56.43 1.05
CA ARG A 12 37.11 -55.41 0.93
C ARG A 12 38.25 -56.00 0.09
N SER A 13 39.09 -55.11 -0.47
CA SER A 13 40.50 -55.30 -0.91
C SER A 13 40.74 -56.04 -2.23
N SER A 14 41.77 -55.79 -3.06
CA SER A 14 43.10 -55.13 -2.93
C SER A 14 43.68 -54.98 -4.36
N SER A 15 44.56 -54.03 -4.71
CA SER A 15 46.05 -54.12 -4.61
C SER A 15 46.72 -52.83 -5.15
N SER A 16 47.52 -52.08 -4.37
CA SER A 16 49.01 -51.93 -4.40
C SER A 16 49.64 -51.58 -5.77
N SER A 17 50.57 -50.62 -5.96
CA SER A 17 51.76 -50.27 -5.16
C SER A 17 52.52 -49.00 -5.66
N ALA A 18 53.11 -48.28 -4.69
CA ALA A 18 54.44 -47.61 -4.67
C ALA A 18 54.83 -46.45 -5.64
N SER A 19 55.08 -45.27 -5.05
CA SER A 19 56.39 -44.52 -5.02
C SER A 19 56.23 -42.99 -5.10
N SER A 20 56.85 -42.28 -4.16
CA SER A 20 57.15 -40.83 -4.17
C SER A 20 58.44 -40.55 -5.00
N PRO A 21 58.90 -39.30 -5.32
CA PRO A 21 58.53 -38.01 -4.72
C PRO A 21 58.51 -36.76 -5.66
N ALA A 22 58.22 -35.60 -5.04
CA ALA A 22 58.63 -34.22 -5.36
C ALA A 22 57.91 -33.44 -6.49
N SER A 23 57.15 -32.39 -6.12
CA SER A 23 57.64 -30.99 -6.15
C SER A 23 56.50 -29.95 -6.07
N ARG A 24 56.78 -28.85 -5.34
CA ARG A 24 56.20 -27.48 -5.41
C ARG A 24 54.85 -27.16 -4.72
N VAL A 25 54.99 -26.52 -3.55
CA VAL A 25 54.15 -25.49 -2.89
C VAL A 25 54.37 -24.14 -3.63
N PRO A 26 53.50 -23.07 -3.65
CA PRO A 26 52.70 -22.45 -2.56
C PRO A 26 51.21 -22.13 -2.88
N SER A 27 50.25 -22.18 -1.94
CA SER A 27 49.96 -21.34 -0.74
C SER A 27 49.35 -19.96 -1.03
N SER A 28 48.03 -19.82 -0.84
CA SER A 28 47.32 -18.55 -0.73
C SER A 28 46.54 -18.51 0.60
N ASN A 29 47.00 -17.66 1.52
CA ASN A 29 46.24 -17.20 2.68
C ASN A 29 46.57 -15.72 2.86
N PHE A 30 45.65 -14.84 2.48
CA PHE A 30 45.74 -13.41 2.77
C PHE A 30 44.73 -13.06 3.87
N PHE A 31 45.23 -12.88 5.09
CA PHE A 31 44.57 -12.12 6.15
C PHE A 31 45.48 -10.94 6.49
N TYR A 32 44.95 -9.72 6.42
CA TYR A 32 45.65 -8.50 6.85
C TYR A 32 45.62 -8.38 8.37
N LEU A 33 46.76 -8.63 9.00
CA LEU A 33 47.06 -8.20 10.37
C LEU A 33 48.27 -7.27 10.33
N ARG A 34 48.09 -6.00 10.71
CA ARG A 34 49.17 -5.00 10.75
C ARG A 34 49.66 -4.81 12.20
N LYS A 35 50.94 -5.03 12.44
CA LYS A 35 51.64 -4.65 13.69
C LYS A 35 52.03 -3.15 13.66
N PRO A 36 52.14 -2.48 14.82
CA PRO A 36 52.43 -1.05 14.90
C PRO A 36 53.94 -0.79 14.89
N GLY A 37 54.33 0.34 14.27
CA GLY A 37 55.66 0.92 14.43
C GLY A 37 56.40 1.24 13.13
N SER A 38 56.08 2.38 12.51
CA SER A 38 57.10 3.24 11.88
C SER A 38 56.48 4.59 11.53
N VAL A 39 57.14 5.65 11.99
CA VAL A 39 56.85 7.06 11.66
C VAL A 39 57.40 7.33 10.26
N ARG A 40 56.61 7.97 9.37
CA ARG A 40 57.13 8.74 8.23
C ARG A 40 56.14 9.81 7.73
N GLN A 41 56.74 10.89 7.23
CA GLN A 41 56.25 12.24 6.89
C GLN A 41 55.12 12.29 5.82
N PRO A 42 54.37 13.43 5.72
CA PRO A 42 53.25 13.55 4.78
C PRO A 42 53.73 13.68 3.34
N ILE A 43 53.11 12.91 2.44
CA ILE A 43 53.35 12.95 0.99
C ILE A 43 52.33 13.91 0.35
N SER A 44 52.80 14.73 -0.58
CA SER A 44 52.05 15.77 -1.31
C SER A 44 51.05 15.20 -2.33
N PHE A 45 50.07 16.01 -2.65
CA PHE A 45 48.86 15.68 -3.41
C PHE A 45 49.10 15.84 -4.93
N GLU A 46 50.00 15.05 -5.54
CA GLU A 46 50.22 15.13 -6.99
C GLU A 46 50.40 13.78 -7.74
N ASP A 47 50.40 12.63 -7.07
CA ASP A 47 50.53 11.34 -7.75
C ASP A 47 49.32 10.44 -7.50
N SER A 48 48.37 10.42 -8.44
CA SER A 48 47.32 9.40 -8.53
C SER A 48 47.52 8.56 -9.80
N PRO A 49 47.47 7.22 -9.75
CA PRO A 49 47.60 6.40 -10.95
C PRO A 49 46.29 6.38 -11.76
N GLU A 50 46.42 6.49 -13.08
CA GLU A 50 45.36 6.26 -14.06
C GLU A 50 44.92 4.78 -14.05
N TRP A 51 43.62 4.54 -14.12
CA TRP A 51 43.05 3.19 -14.23
C TRP A 51 42.76 2.88 -15.70
N GLU A 52 43.43 1.87 -16.25
CA GLU A 52 43.10 1.27 -17.56
C GLU A 52 41.83 0.41 -17.46
N ASP A 53 40.85 0.70 -18.32
CA ASP A 53 39.65 -0.11 -18.51
C ASP A 53 40.02 -1.41 -19.26
N THR A 54 39.74 -2.55 -18.66
CA THR A 54 39.82 -3.87 -19.30
C THR A 54 38.42 -4.38 -19.62
N ASP A 55 38.05 -4.32 -20.89
CA ASP A 55 36.85 -4.95 -21.45
C ASP A 55 37.04 -6.49 -21.51
N ASN A 56 36.09 -7.23 -20.93
CA ASN A 56 36.00 -8.68 -21.05
C ASN A 56 35.10 -9.04 -22.24
N ASP A 57 35.72 -9.57 -23.30
CA ASP A 57 35.03 -10.21 -24.43
C ASP A 57 34.38 -11.53 -24.03
N VAL A 58 33.06 -11.63 -24.20
CA VAL A 58 32.32 -12.91 -24.20
C VAL A 58 31.89 -13.21 -25.63
N ARG A 59 32.53 -14.22 -26.23
CA ARG A 59 32.17 -14.82 -27.52
C ARG A 59 30.82 -15.53 -27.44
N VAL A 60 29.89 -15.20 -28.34
CA VAL A 60 28.78 -16.07 -28.76
C VAL A 60 28.64 -15.98 -30.29
N GLU A 61 28.37 -17.14 -30.89
CA GLU A 61 28.55 -17.56 -32.28
C GLU A 61 27.82 -16.78 -33.37
N GLU A 62 28.45 -16.76 -34.56
CA GLU A 62 27.89 -16.32 -35.84
C GLU A 62 26.91 -17.36 -36.43
N GLY A 63 25.82 -16.85 -37.00
CA GLY A 63 24.99 -17.52 -38.00
C GLY A 63 24.26 -16.44 -38.79
N GLY A 64 24.66 -16.21 -40.05
CA GLY A 64 24.33 -15.02 -40.82
C GLY A 64 22.91 -14.96 -41.40
N ASP A 65 22.50 -13.74 -41.79
CA ASP A 65 21.83 -13.50 -43.06
C ASP A 65 21.82 -12.00 -43.44
N SER A 66 22.34 -11.77 -44.65
CA SER A 66 22.09 -10.74 -45.67
C SER A 66 21.65 -9.28 -45.38
N ILE A 67 22.54 -8.34 -45.78
CA ILE A 67 22.38 -7.32 -46.85
C ILE A 67 21.57 -6.00 -46.60
N ASN A 68 22.30 -4.91 -46.84
CA ASN A 68 21.95 -3.54 -47.31
C ASN A 68 21.49 -2.44 -46.33
N VAL A 69 22.44 -1.55 -45.97
CA VAL A 69 22.22 -0.09 -45.99
C VAL A 69 23.47 0.62 -46.54
N ALA A 70 23.25 1.52 -47.51
CA ALA A 70 24.24 2.23 -48.29
C ALA A 70 24.86 3.45 -47.57
N ILE A 71 26.19 3.51 -47.58
CA ILE A 71 27.10 4.56 -48.08
C ILE A 71 26.77 6.05 -47.78
N THR A 72 27.45 6.58 -46.74
CA THR A 72 28.34 7.80 -46.63
C THR A 72 27.91 9.18 -47.21
N PRO A 73 28.63 10.32 -46.98
CA PRO A 73 29.81 10.60 -46.13
C PRO A 73 29.76 11.88 -45.25
N THR A 74 30.87 11.98 -44.51
CA THR A 74 31.50 12.91 -43.56
C THR A 74 31.61 14.43 -43.85
N SER A 75 31.47 15.22 -42.75
CA SER A 75 32.28 16.36 -42.22
C SER A 75 32.53 17.63 -43.09
N PRO A 76 33.08 18.77 -42.58
CA PRO A 76 33.58 19.14 -41.24
C PRO A 76 33.15 20.54 -40.71
N SER A 77 33.71 20.92 -39.55
CA SER A 77 33.57 22.18 -38.80
C SER A 77 34.31 23.38 -39.41
N LEU A 78 33.80 24.62 -39.21
CA LEU A 78 34.62 25.80 -38.81
C LEU A 78 33.79 27.06 -38.45
N SER A 79 34.21 27.69 -37.33
CA SER A 79 34.34 29.14 -37.09
C SER A 79 33.13 30.08 -36.83
N LYS A 80 33.35 30.89 -35.79
CA LYS A 80 32.60 32.05 -35.28
C LYS A 80 32.40 33.15 -36.33
N LEU A 81 31.21 33.76 -36.34
CA LEU A 81 31.00 35.16 -36.74
C LEU A 81 29.77 35.74 -36.02
N ASN A 82 29.96 36.87 -35.34
CA ASN A 82 28.95 37.65 -34.65
C ASN A 82 27.95 38.28 -35.65
N SER A 83 26.66 38.25 -35.33
CA SER A 83 25.69 39.28 -35.76
C SER A 83 24.51 39.33 -34.78
N GLY A 84 23.97 40.54 -34.60
CA GLY A 84 23.36 41.03 -33.37
C GLY A 84 22.01 40.42 -32.96
N SER A 85 21.83 40.31 -31.63
CA SER A 85 20.56 39.96 -31.00
C SER A 85 19.67 41.20 -30.83
N LEU A 86 18.48 41.15 -31.43
CA LEU A 86 17.35 41.95 -30.94
C LEU A 86 16.93 41.45 -29.55
N PRO A 87 16.56 42.33 -28.61
CA PRO A 87 16.06 41.90 -27.32
C PRO A 87 14.64 41.35 -27.49
N SER A 88 14.46 40.07 -27.17
CA SER A 88 13.14 39.49 -26.96
C SER A 88 12.46 40.17 -25.76
N PRO A 89 11.14 40.44 -25.82
CA PRO A 89 10.44 41.06 -24.70
C PRO A 89 10.47 40.11 -23.49
N PRO A 90 10.70 40.61 -22.27
CA PRO A 90 10.71 39.76 -21.09
C PRO A 90 9.29 39.19 -20.87
N LEU A 91 9.19 37.86 -20.86
CA LEU A 91 8.05 37.15 -20.31
C LEU A 91 7.84 37.62 -18.87
N PRO A 92 6.61 37.94 -18.45
CA PRO A 92 6.36 38.42 -17.11
C PRO A 92 6.65 37.30 -16.11
N GLU A 93 7.79 37.40 -15.44
CA GLU A 93 8.14 36.61 -14.27
C GLU A 93 7.15 37.02 -13.16
N ARG A 94 6.01 36.31 -13.11
CA ARG A 94 5.10 36.38 -11.97
C ARG A 94 5.90 35.94 -10.74
N ALA A 95 6.44 36.90 -10.00
CA ALA A 95 6.93 36.66 -8.65
C ALA A 95 5.78 36.04 -7.85
N VAL A 96 5.80 34.71 -7.70
CA VAL A 96 4.88 33.99 -6.83
C VAL A 96 5.26 34.40 -5.42
N VAL A 97 4.62 35.45 -4.91
CA VAL A 97 4.78 35.88 -3.52
C VAL A 97 4.38 34.68 -2.66
N ALA A 98 5.38 34.01 -2.07
CA ALA A 98 5.17 32.86 -1.21
C ALA A 98 4.30 33.31 -0.02
N ARG A 99 3.03 32.96 -0.08
CA ARG A 99 2.04 33.34 0.94
C ARG A 99 2.45 32.66 2.25
N LYS A 100 2.86 33.46 3.24
CA LYS A 100 3.32 33.00 4.55
C LYS A 100 2.25 32.12 5.23
N ILE A 101 2.62 30.90 5.61
CA ILE A 101 1.74 30.01 6.37
C ILE A 101 1.82 30.45 7.83
N ALA A 102 0.68 30.71 8.48
CA ALA A 102 0.67 30.96 9.91
C ALA A 102 1.05 29.66 10.64
N GLY A 103 2.27 29.52 11.16
CA GLY A 103 2.67 28.32 11.88
C GLY A 103 1.92 28.15 13.22
N ALA A 104 2.02 26.96 13.81
CA ALA A 104 1.44 26.68 15.13
C ALA A 104 2.48 26.02 16.03
N SER A 105 2.59 26.47 17.28
CA SER A 105 3.42 25.78 18.26
C SER A 105 2.72 24.53 18.77
N VAL A 106 3.47 23.44 18.90
CA VAL A 106 2.98 22.17 19.45
C VAL A 106 3.83 21.84 20.66
N VAL A 107 3.19 21.58 21.79
CA VAL A 107 3.86 21.21 23.04
C VAL A 107 3.27 19.91 23.52
N TRP A 108 4.11 18.98 23.95
CA TRP A 108 3.67 17.77 24.63
C TRP A 108 4.38 17.63 25.97
N LYS A 109 3.63 17.25 27.00
CA LYS A 109 4.11 17.15 28.38
C LYS A 109 3.77 15.79 28.97
N ASP A 110 4.78 15.13 29.54
CA ASP A 110 4.71 13.86 30.25
C ASP A 110 3.95 12.76 29.48
N LEU A 111 4.21 12.73 28.17
CA LEU A 111 3.48 11.89 27.23
C LEU A 111 3.90 10.43 27.44
N THR A 112 2.95 9.60 27.90
CA THR A 112 3.14 8.16 28.13
C THR A 112 2.18 7.40 27.23
N VAL A 113 2.70 6.45 26.46
CA VAL A 113 1.88 5.62 25.57
C VAL A 113 2.04 4.15 25.93
N THR A 114 0.91 3.51 26.23
CA THR A 114 0.86 2.09 26.54
C THR A 114 0.06 1.35 25.49
N ILE A 115 0.68 0.34 24.88
CA ILE A 115 0.03 -0.49 23.87
C ILE A 115 -0.39 -1.79 24.53
N LYS A 116 -1.66 -2.16 24.42
CA LYS A 116 -2.13 -3.48 24.88
C LYS A 116 -1.53 -4.57 23.97
N GLY A 117 -0.51 -5.25 24.46
CA GLY A 117 0.03 -6.46 23.83
C GLY A 117 -0.87 -7.69 24.05
N LYS A 118 -0.57 -8.79 23.33
CA LYS A 118 -1.24 -10.09 23.53
C LYS A 118 -0.93 -10.73 24.90
N ARG A 119 0.16 -10.35 25.55
CA ARG A 119 0.50 -10.79 26.91
C ARG A 119 -0.25 -9.88 27.90
N LYS A 120 -0.73 -10.43 29.03
CA LYS A 120 -1.47 -9.74 30.10
C LYS A 120 -0.80 -8.46 30.65
N TYR A 121 0.45 -8.18 30.29
CA TYR A 121 1.18 -6.96 30.63
C TYR A 121 1.08 -5.91 29.52
N SER A 122 0.60 -4.73 29.90
CA SER A 122 0.64 -3.52 29.07
C SER A 122 2.09 -3.03 29.00
N ASP A 123 2.72 -3.11 27.83
CA ASP A 123 4.08 -2.61 27.66
C ASP A 123 4.05 -1.09 27.42
N LYS A 124 4.85 -0.35 28.18
CA LYS A 124 4.98 1.11 28.04
C LYS A 124 5.95 1.37 26.89
N VAL A 125 5.41 1.65 25.70
CA VAL A 125 6.21 1.91 24.49
C VAL A 125 6.85 3.29 24.53
N VAL A 126 6.18 4.26 25.14
CA VAL A 126 6.74 5.58 25.48
C VAL A 126 6.48 5.79 26.96
N LYS A 127 7.53 6.00 27.77
CA LYS A 127 7.42 6.00 29.23
C LYS A 127 7.15 7.38 29.82
N SER A 128 7.88 8.39 29.36
CA SER A 128 7.61 9.81 29.61
C SER A 128 8.42 10.61 28.60
N SER A 129 7.74 11.46 27.82
CA SER A 129 8.39 12.35 26.86
C SER A 129 7.78 13.74 26.98
N SER A 130 8.63 14.74 27.07
CA SER A 130 8.26 16.16 27.09
C SER A 130 9.07 16.90 26.04
N GLY A 131 8.44 17.84 25.34
CA GLY A 131 9.10 18.61 24.29
C GLY A 131 8.16 19.57 23.57
N TYR A 132 8.71 20.32 22.62
CA TYR A 132 7.95 21.31 21.86
C TYR A 132 8.43 21.44 20.41
N ALA A 133 7.59 21.98 19.54
CA ALA A 133 7.92 22.34 18.17
C ALA A 133 7.45 23.76 17.89
N LEU A 134 8.32 24.56 17.26
CA LEU A 134 8.06 25.97 16.98
C LEU A 134 7.69 26.21 15.52
N PRO A 135 6.89 27.24 15.23
CA PRO A 135 6.56 27.60 13.86
C PRO A 135 7.81 27.93 13.06
N GLY A 136 7.89 27.36 11.86
CA GLY A 136 9.01 27.54 10.94
C GLY A 136 10.27 26.76 11.26
N THR A 137 10.21 25.82 12.21
CA THR A 137 11.34 24.96 12.58
C THR A 137 11.10 23.49 12.21
N MET A 138 12.19 22.75 12.03
CA MET A 138 12.21 21.31 11.79
C MET A 138 12.63 20.57 13.07
N THR A 139 11.70 19.82 13.63
CA THR A 139 11.93 18.95 14.79
C THR A 139 12.03 17.49 14.34
N VAL A 140 13.17 16.86 14.57
CA VAL A 140 13.40 15.44 14.24
C VAL A 140 13.30 14.56 15.48
N ILE A 141 12.62 13.41 15.35
CA ILE A 141 12.59 12.36 16.36
C ILE A 141 13.48 11.21 15.87
N MET A 142 14.58 10.96 16.58
CA MET A 142 15.62 9.98 16.21
C MET A 142 15.76 8.89 17.28
N GLY A 143 16.21 7.70 16.89
CA GLY A 143 16.37 6.56 17.79
C GLY A 143 16.35 5.20 17.07
N PRO A 144 16.75 4.10 17.75
CA PRO A 144 16.83 2.78 17.15
C PRO A 144 15.47 2.18 16.84
N ALA A 145 15.45 1.05 16.13
CA ALA A 145 14.22 0.34 15.86
C ALA A 145 13.48 0.03 17.18
N LYS A 146 12.14 0.07 17.16
CA LYS A 146 11.28 -0.18 18.34
C LYS A 146 11.45 0.80 19.52
N SER A 147 12.18 1.91 19.37
CA SER A 147 12.31 2.92 20.46
C SER A 147 11.05 3.75 20.74
N GLY A 148 9.98 3.60 19.93
CA GLY A 148 8.72 4.32 20.10
C GLY A 148 8.55 5.58 19.23
N LYS A 149 9.49 5.90 18.32
CA LYS A 149 9.45 7.11 17.45
C LYS A 149 8.11 7.33 16.74
N SER A 150 7.70 6.37 15.91
CA SER A 150 6.45 6.47 15.14
C SER A 150 5.23 6.46 16.07
N THR A 151 5.32 5.84 17.25
CA THR A 151 4.25 5.85 18.26
C THR A 151 4.14 7.22 18.91
N LEU A 152 5.25 7.87 19.27
CA LEU A 152 5.27 9.24 19.78
C LEU A 152 4.73 10.22 18.73
N LEU A 153 5.17 10.10 17.48
CA LEU A 153 4.66 10.95 16.38
C LEU A 153 3.14 10.82 16.22
N ARG A 154 2.61 9.59 16.24
CA ARG A 154 1.15 9.34 16.19
C ARG A 154 0.43 9.84 17.44
N ALA A 155 1.05 9.75 18.61
CA ALA A 155 0.51 10.28 19.86
C ALA A 155 0.33 11.80 19.81
N ILE A 156 1.38 12.51 19.38
CA ILE A 156 1.35 13.97 19.21
C ILE A 156 0.29 14.38 18.18
N ALA A 157 0.15 13.63 17.09
CA ALA A 157 -0.89 13.87 16.08
C ALA A 157 -2.31 13.46 16.54
N GLY A 158 -2.48 12.82 17.70
CA GLY A 158 -3.77 12.32 18.18
C GLY A 158 -4.31 11.12 17.42
N ARG A 159 -3.44 10.34 16.76
CA ARG A 159 -3.77 9.20 15.87
C ARG A 159 -3.43 7.83 16.46
N LEU A 160 -3.42 7.72 17.78
CA LEU A 160 -3.25 6.44 18.45
C LEU A 160 -4.45 5.52 18.23
N HIS A 161 -4.19 4.22 18.23
CA HIS A 161 -5.23 3.23 18.03
C HIS A 161 -6.17 3.18 19.25
N HIS A 162 -7.44 2.79 19.08
CA HIS A 162 -8.40 2.72 20.19
C HIS A 162 -7.99 1.75 21.31
N SER A 163 -7.12 0.78 21.01
CA SER A 163 -6.53 -0.13 21.99
C SER A 163 -5.48 0.51 22.89
N ASP A 164 -4.89 1.62 22.43
CA ASP A 164 -3.73 2.24 23.03
C ASP A 164 -4.21 3.31 24.01
N ARG A 165 -3.58 3.36 25.19
CA ARG A 165 -3.86 4.40 26.17
C ARG A 165 -2.73 5.42 26.15
N MET A 166 -3.13 6.69 26.09
CA MET A 166 -2.25 7.84 26.17
C MET A 166 -2.50 8.56 27.50
N TYR A 167 -1.42 8.82 28.23
CA TYR A 167 -1.39 9.71 29.39
C TYR A 167 -0.50 10.91 29.06
N GLY A 168 -0.72 12.04 29.74
CA GLY A 168 -0.04 13.30 29.46
C GLY A 168 -0.91 14.28 28.67
N GLU A 169 -0.33 15.42 28.32
CA GLU A 169 -1.05 16.57 27.78
C GLU A 169 -0.40 17.06 26.49
N ILE A 170 -1.25 17.48 25.53
CA ILE A 170 -0.81 18.11 24.28
C ILE A 170 -1.46 19.48 24.20
N PHE A 171 -0.63 20.49 23.96
CA PHE A 171 -1.04 21.87 23.76
C PHE A 171 -0.71 22.31 22.35
N VAL A 172 -1.64 23.03 21.73
CA VAL A 172 -1.47 23.64 20.40
C VAL A 172 -1.74 25.12 20.55
N ASN A 173 -0.71 25.96 20.29
CA ASN A 173 -0.76 27.39 20.60
C ASN A 173 -1.21 27.68 22.05
N GLY A 174 -0.69 26.94 23.03
CA GLY A 174 -1.03 27.11 24.45
C GLY A 174 -2.37 26.50 24.89
N ALA A 175 -3.28 26.19 23.94
CA ALA A 175 -4.56 25.57 24.28
C ALA A 175 -4.44 24.03 24.33
N LYS A 176 -4.95 23.43 25.41
CA LYS A 176 -5.10 21.97 25.55
C LYS A 176 -6.21 21.49 24.61
N SER A 177 -5.86 21.12 23.38
CA SER A 177 -6.82 20.69 22.38
C SER A 177 -6.27 19.54 21.53
N ARG A 178 -7.15 18.60 21.20
CA ARG A 178 -6.89 17.69 20.07
C ARG A 178 -6.85 18.51 18.78
N MET A 179 -5.91 18.20 17.90
CA MET A 179 -5.83 18.86 16.61
C MET A 179 -7.08 18.53 15.77
N ARG A 180 -7.72 19.55 15.21
CA ARG A 180 -8.94 19.39 14.41
C ARG A 180 -8.57 19.03 12.97
N TYR A 181 -9.51 18.42 12.24
CA TYR A 181 -9.31 18.13 10.83
C TYR A 181 -8.95 19.41 10.04
N GLY A 182 -7.92 19.30 9.20
CA GLY A 182 -7.43 20.37 8.33
C GLY A 182 -6.45 21.35 8.98
N THR A 183 -6.16 21.22 10.28
CA THR A 183 -5.13 22.04 10.95
C THR A 183 -3.73 21.43 10.83
N TYR A 184 -3.66 20.11 10.69
CA TYR A 184 -2.43 19.34 10.50
C TYR A 184 -2.53 18.41 9.29
N GLY A 185 -1.38 18.04 8.73
CA GLY A 185 -1.22 16.98 7.74
C GLY A 185 -0.39 15.84 8.33
N PHE A 186 -0.67 14.60 7.94
CA PHE A 186 0.11 13.45 8.40
C PHE A 186 0.44 12.53 7.23
N VAL A 187 1.74 12.28 7.06
CA VAL A 187 2.28 11.44 6.00
C VAL A 187 2.77 10.14 6.63
N GLU A 188 2.12 9.02 6.26
CA GLU A 188 2.50 7.68 6.69
C GLU A 188 3.83 7.22 6.07
N ARG A 189 4.48 6.21 6.68
CA ARG A 189 5.73 5.62 6.15
C ARG A 189 5.54 5.03 4.76
N GLU A 190 4.47 4.27 4.55
CA GLU A 190 4.18 3.62 3.26
C GLU A 190 3.39 4.58 2.36
N THR A 191 3.85 4.76 1.11
CA THR A 191 3.18 5.65 0.15
C THR A 191 2.14 4.87 -0.65
N THR A 192 0.86 5.19 -0.44
CA THR A 192 -0.24 4.68 -1.27
C THR A 192 -0.62 5.76 -2.28
N LEU A 193 -0.34 5.51 -3.56
CA LEU A 193 -0.63 6.42 -4.66
C LEU A 193 -1.37 5.69 -5.77
N ILE A 194 -2.21 6.42 -6.49
CA ILE A 194 -2.93 5.91 -7.66
C ILE A 194 -2.02 6.05 -8.88
N GLY A 195 -1.50 4.92 -9.36
CA GLY A 195 -0.52 4.92 -10.46
C GLY A 195 -1.07 5.40 -11.81
N SER A 196 -2.39 5.27 -12.01
CA SER A 196 -3.08 5.52 -13.28
C SER A 196 -3.40 7.00 -13.53
N LEU A 197 -3.07 7.86 -12.57
CA LEU A 197 -3.28 9.31 -12.62
C LEU A 197 -1.94 10.03 -12.82
N THR A 198 -2.00 11.21 -13.43
CA THR A 198 -0.86 12.14 -13.41
C THR A 198 -0.71 12.80 -12.04
N VAL A 199 0.46 13.37 -11.76
CA VAL A 199 0.71 14.08 -10.49
C VAL A 199 -0.29 15.21 -10.28
N ARG A 200 -0.53 16.03 -11.31
CA ARG A 200 -1.47 17.15 -11.29
C ARG A 200 -2.91 16.66 -11.08
N GLU A 201 -3.33 15.61 -11.80
CA GLU A 201 -4.65 15.02 -11.62
C GLU A 201 -4.83 14.49 -10.19
N TYR A 202 -3.87 13.72 -9.68
CA TYR A 202 -3.94 13.14 -8.33
C TYR A 202 -4.06 14.21 -7.24
N LEU A 203 -3.23 15.26 -7.29
CA LEU A 203 -3.28 16.36 -6.35
C LEU A 203 -4.58 17.18 -6.49
N TYR A 204 -5.07 17.36 -7.72
CA TYR A 204 -6.35 18.01 -7.97
C TYR A 204 -7.52 17.23 -7.37
N TYR A 205 -7.55 15.91 -7.52
CA TYR A 205 -8.55 15.08 -6.85
C TYR A 205 -8.46 15.16 -5.32
N SER A 206 -7.24 15.16 -4.78
CA SER A 206 -7.03 15.38 -3.34
C SER A 206 -7.60 16.72 -2.89
N ALA A 207 -7.36 17.79 -3.66
CA ALA A 207 -7.92 19.12 -3.38
C ALA A 207 -9.46 19.14 -3.42
N LEU A 208 -10.06 18.42 -4.36
CA LEU A 208 -11.52 18.33 -4.48
C LEU A 208 -12.15 17.62 -3.28
N LEU A 209 -11.49 16.58 -2.76
CA LEU A 209 -11.95 15.80 -1.61
C LEU A 209 -11.77 16.57 -0.30
N GLN A 210 -10.63 17.25 -0.14
CA GLN A 210 -10.21 17.82 1.14
C GLN A 210 -10.74 19.25 1.39
N LEU A 211 -10.78 20.11 0.36
CA LEU A 211 -11.11 21.54 0.51
C LEU A 211 -12.60 21.82 0.23
N PRO A 212 -13.28 22.64 1.05
CA PRO A 212 -14.59 23.20 0.69
C PRO A 212 -14.46 24.26 -0.41
N GLY A 213 -15.58 24.57 -1.09
CA GLY A 213 -15.65 25.66 -2.08
C GLY A 213 -15.54 25.25 -3.56
N PHE A 214 -15.52 26.26 -4.42
CA PHE A 214 -15.61 26.14 -5.89
C PHE A 214 -14.35 25.54 -6.54
N PHE A 215 -14.54 24.88 -7.68
CA PHE A 215 -13.50 24.14 -8.42
C PHE A 215 -12.30 25.01 -8.87
N CYS A 216 -12.55 26.26 -9.29
CA CYS A 216 -11.51 27.11 -9.89
C CYS A 216 -10.40 27.51 -8.90
N GLN A 217 -10.76 27.78 -7.65
CA GLN A 217 -9.80 28.19 -6.62
C GLN A 217 -8.89 27.03 -6.18
N LYS A 218 -9.29 25.77 -6.45
CA LYS A 218 -8.55 24.57 -6.07
C LYS A 218 -7.36 24.32 -7.00
N LYS A 219 -7.43 24.73 -8.27
CA LYS A 219 -6.31 24.56 -9.21
C LYS A 219 -5.06 25.32 -8.79
N SER A 220 -5.20 26.57 -8.34
CA SER A 220 -4.05 27.36 -7.88
C SER A 220 -3.39 26.75 -6.64
N VAL A 221 -4.18 26.19 -5.72
CA VAL A 221 -3.65 25.51 -4.52
C VAL A 221 -2.82 24.28 -4.90
N VAL A 222 -3.23 23.57 -5.95
CA VAL A 222 -2.51 22.40 -6.46
C VAL A 222 -1.19 22.82 -7.10
N GLU A 223 -1.18 23.88 -7.94
CA GLU A 223 0.08 24.39 -8.49
C GLU A 223 1.03 24.87 -7.38
N ASP A 224 0.51 25.55 -6.35
CA ASP A 224 1.33 25.95 -5.20
C ASP A 224 1.98 24.74 -4.51
N ALA A 225 1.24 23.64 -4.33
CA ALA A 225 1.75 22.42 -3.71
C ALA A 225 2.79 21.71 -4.60
N ILE A 226 2.60 21.71 -5.92
CA ILE A 226 3.56 21.19 -6.90
C ILE A 226 4.86 22.00 -6.85
N HIS A 227 4.76 23.33 -6.83
CA HIS A 227 5.92 24.21 -6.73
C HIS A 227 6.65 24.10 -5.38
N ALA A 228 5.90 23.98 -4.27
CA ALA A 228 6.48 23.85 -2.93
C ALA A 228 7.32 22.57 -2.77
N MET A 229 6.96 21.49 -3.47
CA MET A 229 7.69 20.21 -3.45
C MET A 229 8.63 20.02 -4.64
N SER A 230 8.89 21.06 -5.45
CA SER A 230 9.75 20.99 -6.64
C SER A 230 9.35 19.88 -7.62
N LEU A 231 8.04 19.72 -7.89
CA LEU A 231 7.47 18.67 -8.73
C LEU A 231 7.02 19.17 -10.13
N SER A 232 7.40 20.39 -10.52
CA SER A 232 6.95 21.03 -11.77
C SER A 232 7.21 20.16 -13.01
N ASP A 233 8.40 19.57 -13.11
CA ASP A 233 8.83 18.77 -14.28
C ASP A 233 8.09 17.43 -14.40
N TYR A 234 7.49 16.97 -13.30
CA TYR A 234 6.76 15.71 -13.22
C TYR A 234 5.24 15.91 -13.14
N ALA A 235 4.75 17.15 -13.16
CA ALA A 235 3.34 17.49 -12.94
C ALA A 235 2.38 16.72 -13.88
N ASN A 236 2.77 16.53 -15.15
CA ASN A 236 1.92 15.89 -16.16
C ASN A 236 2.33 14.43 -16.45
N LYS A 237 3.28 13.87 -15.70
CA LYS A 237 3.70 12.46 -15.84
C LYS A 237 2.82 11.56 -14.99
N LEU A 238 2.60 10.33 -15.47
CA LEU A 238 1.89 9.29 -14.73
C LEU A 238 2.69 8.87 -13.49
N ILE A 239 2.01 8.70 -12.36
CA ILE A 239 2.66 8.33 -11.10
C ILE A 239 3.19 6.90 -11.15
N GLY A 240 2.37 5.99 -11.69
CA GLY A 240 2.68 4.58 -11.86
C GLY A 240 3.26 4.28 -13.22
N GLY A 241 3.93 3.13 -13.32
CA GLY A 241 4.35 2.58 -14.60
C GLY A 241 3.24 1.77 -15.27
N HIS A 242 3.08 1.93 -16.59
CA HIS A 242 2.35 0.98 -17.41
C HIS A 242 3.32 -0.11 -17.91
N CYS A 243 2.85 -1.22 -18.52
CA CYS A 243 3.70 -2.33 -19.00
C CYS A 243 5.03 -1.92 -19.66
N TYR A 244 5.03 -0.80 -20.37
CA TYR A 244 6.16 -0.34 -21.18
C TYR A 244 6.77 0.98 -20.69
N PHE A 245 6.20 1.62 -19.67
CA PHE A 245 6.68 2.91 -19.16
C PHE A 245 7.11 2.79 -17.70
N LYS A 246 8.36 3.19 -17.42
CA LYS A 246 8.87 3.28 -16.05
C LYS A 246 8.07 4.35 -15.29
N GLY A 247 7.52 3.97 -14.14
CA GLY A 247 6.84 4.91 -13.25
C GLY A 247 7.79 5.92 -12.62
N LEU A 248 7.25 6.87 -11.86
CA LEU A 248 8.07 7.88 -11.18
C LEU A 248 9.06 7.23 -10.18
N PRO A 249 10.26 7.82 -10.03
CA PRO A 249 11.22 7.42 -9.00
C PRO A 249 10.60 7.44 -7.59
N SER A 250 11.14 6.66 -6.66
CA SER A 250 10.66 6.58 -5.27
C SER A 250 10.69 7.95 -4.57
N GLY A 251 11.74 8.75 -4.81
CA GLY A 251 11.87 10.13 -4.33
C GLY A 251 10.72 11.04 -4.73
N GLU A 252 10.38 11.07 -6.02
CA GLU A 252 9.25 11.85 -6.54
C GLU A 252 7.93 11.38 -5.93
N ARG A 253 7.71 10.07 -5.87
CA ARG A 253 6.51 9.48 -5.25
C ARG A 253 6.38 9.87 -3.78
N ARG A 254 7.49 9.92 -3.04
CA ARG A 254 7.51 10.39 -1.66
C ARG A 254 7.13 11.87 -1.56
N ARG A 255 7.66 12.71 -2.44
CA ARG A 255 7.30 14.14 -2.51
C ARG A 255 5.82 14.35 -2.85
N ILE A 256 5.26 13.54 -3.75
CA ILE A 256 3.82 13.58 -4.08
C ILE A 256 2.95 13.24 -2.87
N SER A 257 3.37 12.26 -2.05
CA SER A 257 2.66 11.93 -0.82
C SER A 257 2.65 13.09 0.18
N ILE A 258 3.71 13.88 0.24
CA ILE A 258 3.78 15.08 1.08
C ILE A 258 2.95 16.22 0.46
N ALA A 259 3.06 16.41 -0.86
CA ALA A 259 2.29 17.40 -1.60
C ALA A 259 0.77 17.20 -1.42
N ARG A 260 0.30 15.94 -1.38
CA ARG A 260 -1.10 15.58 -1.12
C ARG A 260 -1.62 16.18 0.19
N GLU A 261 -0.84 16.10 1.27
CA GLU A 261 -1.21 16.68 2.56
C GLU A 261 -1.04 18.20 2.58
N LEU A 262 -0.09 18.73 1.79
CA LEU A 262 0.16 20.16 1.67
C LEU A 262 -0.97 20.92 0.96
N VAL A 263 -1.81 20.23 0.16
CA VAL A 263 -3.00 20.83 -0.48
C VAL A 263 -3.93 21.50 0.55
N MET A 264 -4.05 20.94 1.77
CA MET A 264 -4.84 21.55 2.84
C MET A 264 -4.20 22.80 3.46
N ARG A 265 -2.96 23.12 3.08
CA ARG A 265 -2.09 24.12 3.72
C ARG A 265 -2.12 23.97 5.26
N PRO A 266 -1.67 22.82 5.79
CA PRO A 266 -1.68 22.58 7.23
C PRO A 266 -0.70 23.51 7.95
N HIS A 267 -0.98 23.81 9.22
CA HIS A 267 -0.10 24.61 10.08
C HIS A 267 1.05 23.76 10.66
N VAL A 268 0.76 22.46 10.86
CA VAL A 268 1.69 21.45 11.36
C VAL A 268 1.69 20.27 10.41
N LEU A 269 2.86 19.79 10.00
CA LEU A 269 2.99 18.61 9.15
C LEU A 269 3.83 17.55 9.88
N PHE A 270 3.20 16.39 10.06
CA PHE A 270 3.82 15.20 10.64
C PHE A 270 4.24 14.24 9.54
N ILE A 271 5.49 13.76 9.55
CA ILE A 271 5.98 12.81 8.54
C ILE A 271 6.67 11.62 9.22
N ASP A 272 6.13 10.42 9.04
CA ASP A 272 6.76 9.20 9.56
C ASP A 272 7.80 8.70 8.54
N GLU A 273 9.09 8.86 8.86
CA GLU A 273 10.26 8.47 8.04
C GLU A 273 10.25 9.02 6.61
N PRO A 274 10.54 10.31 6.39
CA PRO A 274 10.56 10.91 5.05
C PRO A 274 11.59 10.27 4.12
N LEU A 275 12.69 9.73 4.67
CA LEU A 275 13.85 9.21 3.93
C LEU A 275 13.74 7.73 3.55
N TYR A 276 12.59 7.10 3.81
CA TYR A 276 12.41 5.67 3.59
C TYR A 276 12.52 5.29 2.10
N HIS A 277 13.45 4.39 1.76
CA HIS A 277 13.75 3.93 0.40
C HIS A 277 14.18 5.04 -0.60
N LEU A 278 14.92 6.03 -0.11
CA LEU A 278 15.51 7.08 -0.94
C LEU A 278 17.02 6.87 -1.10
N ASP A 279 17.53 7.24 -2.27
CA ASP A 279 18.94 7.43 -2.54
C ASP A 279 19.48 8.68 -1.82
N SER A 280 20.80 8.81 -1.72
CA SER A 280 21.47 9.92 -1.03
C SER A 280 21.13 11.29 -1.65
N VAL A 281 21.10 11.38 -2.98
CA VAL A 281 20.78 12.62 -3.70
C VAL A 281 19.33 13.02 -3.48
N SER A 282 18.37 12.10 -3.69
CA SER A 282 16.95 12.38 -3.41
C SER A 282 16.69 12.70 -1.94
N THR A 283 17.46 12.10 -1.03
CA THR A 283 17.39 12.37 0.41
C THR A 283 17.77 13.81 0.73
N LEU A 284 18.91 14.30 0.22
CA LEU A 284 19.32 15.69 0.41
C LEU A 284 18.29 16.65 -0.19
N LEU A 285 17.86 16.40 -1.44
CA LEU A 285 16.85 17.21 -2.13
C LEU A 285 15.53 17.29 -1.35
N MET A 286 15.06 16.16 -0.81
CA MET A 286 13.86 16.10 0.04
C MET A 286 14.03 16.99 1.27
N MET A 287 15.16 16.88 1.96
CA MET A 287 15.40 17.61 3.21
C MET A 287 15.56 19.11 3.00
N VAL A 288 16.25 19.52 1.93
CA VAL A 288 16.33 20.94 1.52
C VAL A 288 14.94 21.49 1.19
N THR A 289 14.12 20.71 0.47
CA THR A 289 12.74 21.09 0.14
C THR A 289 11.88 21.24 1.40
N LEU A 290 12.01 20.33 2.36
CA LEU A 290 11.34 20.43 3.66
C LEU A 290 11.83 21.62 4.48
N LYS A 291 13.13 21.95 4.44
CA LYS A 291 13.67 23.15 5.10
C LYS A 291 13.11 24.43 4.50
N LYS A 292 13.01 24.49 3.17
CA LYS A 292 12.35 25.58 2.46
C LYS A 292 10.86 25.66 2.81
N LEU A 293 10.18 24.54 2.98
CA LEU A 293 8.79 24.52 3.43
C LEU A 293 8.66 25.02 4.88
N ALA A 294 9.56 24.64 5.77
CA ALA A 294 9.59 25.13 7.15
C ALA A 294 9.77 26.66 7.17
N SER A 295 10.69 27.22 6.39
CA SER A 295 10.93 28.68 6.37
C SER A 295 9.72 29.51 5.94
N THR A 296 8.72 28.93 5.26
CA THR A 296 7.43 29.59 4.98
C THR A 296 6.52 29.78 6.20
N GLY A 297 6.89 29.19 7.35
CA GLY A 297 6.17 29.23 8.63
C GLY A 297 5.53 27.91 9.04
N CYS A 298 5.58 26.86 8.21
CA CYS A 298 5.04 25.54 8.56
C CYS A 298 5.85 24.87 9.67
N THR A 299 5.19 24.21 10.62
CA THR A 299 5.86 23.46 11.70
C THR A 299 6.05 22.02 11.26
N LEU A 300 7.29 21.56 11.16
CA LEU A 300 7.60 20.20 10.69
C LEU A 300 8.07 19.32 11.83
N ILE A 301 7.39 18.19 12.03
CA ILE A 301 7.80 17.15 12.97
C ILE A 301 7.90 15.83 12.20
N PHE A 302 9.07 15.20 12.21
CA PHE A 302 9.25 13.96 11.47
C PHE A 302 10.17 12.99 12.19
N THR A 303 10.03 11.71 11.89
CA THR A 303 10.86 10.64 12.46
C THR A 303 11.98 10.29 11.48
N ILE A 304 13.20 10.08 11.96
CA ILE A 304 14.31 9.55 11.15
C ILE A 304 14.95 8.38 11.88
N TYR A 305 15.36 7.37 11.12
CA TYR A 305 16.23 6.31 11.62
C TYR A 305 17.68 6.77 11.62
N GLN A 306 18.27 6.97 10.43
CA GLN A 306 19.65 7.38 10.20
C GLN A 306 19.72 8.49 9.14
N SER A 307 20.73 9.35 9.22
CA SER A 307 20.95 10.47 8.29
C SER A 307 22.43 10.59 7.91
N SER A 308 22.72 11.28 6.80
CA SER A 308 24.07 11.76 6.51
C SER A 308 24.39 13.02 7.31
N THR A 309 25.68 13.37 7.42
CA THR A 309 26.14 14.58 8.12
C THR A 309 25.53 15.86 7.52
N GLU A 310 25.39 15.93 6.20
CA GLU A 310 24.77 17.07 5.50
C GLU A 310 23.30 17.24 5.91
N VAL A 311 22.55 16.15 5.95
CA VAL A 311 21.14 16.17 6.38
C VAL A 311 21.03 16.49 7.87
N PHE A 312 21.96 15.98 8.69
CA PHE A 312 22.01 16.27 10.11
C PHE A 312 22.16 17.77 10.40
N GLY A 313 22.96 18.47 9.61
CA GLY A 313 23.13 19.93 9.71
C GLY A 313 21.89 20.76 9.39
N LEU A 314 20.85 20.18 8.78
CA LEU A 314 19.61 20.91 8.42
C LEU A 314 18.58 20.95 9.56
N PHE A 315 18.72 20.09 10.58
CA PHE A 315 17.78 19.98 11.69
C PHE A 315 17.92 21.13 12.68
N ASP A 316 16.80 21.73 13.07
CA ASP A 316 16.81 22.77 14.11
C ASP A 316 16.82 22.16 15.52
N ARG A 317 16.00 21.11 15.71
CA ARG A 317 15.85 20.44 17.01
C ARG A 317 15.78 18.93 16.86
N ILE A 318 16.35 18.22 17.83
CA ILE A 318 16.39 16.75 17.87
C ILE A 318 15.79 16.22 19.18
N CYS A 319 14.97 15.18 19.06
CA CYS A 319 14.42 14.38 20.14
C CYS A 319 14.99 12.97 20.03
N LEU A 320 15.90 12.58 20.93
CA LEU A 320 16.52 11.27 20.94
C LEU A 320 15.75 10.32 21.86
N LEU A 321 15.30 9.19 21.31
CA LEU A 321 14.53 8.17 22.02
C LEU A 321 15.25 6.83 22.03
N SER A 322 15.34 6.18 23.19
CA SER A 322 15.73 4.76 23.30
C SER A 322 14.82 4.04 24.29
N ASN A 323 14.34 2.84 23.93
CA ASN A 323 13.46 2.01 24.77
C ASN A 323 12.29 2.77 25.45
N GLY A 324 11.70 3.74 24.73
CA GLY A 324 10.59 4.57 25.21
C GLY A 324 10.97 5.73 26.14
N ASN A 325 12.25 5.89 26.49
CA ASN A 325 12.77 7.01 27.28
C ASN A 325 13.32 8.11 26.36
N THR A 326 13.11 9.37 26.74
CA THR A 326 13.79 10.52 26.12
C THR A 326 15.18 10.67 26.71
N LEU A 327 16.20 10.53 25.86
CA LEU A 327 17.60 10.69 26.26
C LEU A 327 18.09 12.12 26.12
N PHE A 328 17.55 12.84 25.15
CA PHE A 328 17.85 14.24 24.91
C PHE A 328 16.73 14.88 24.10
N PHE A 329 16.39 16.13 24.42
CA PHE A 329 15.57 16.98 23.59
C PHE A 329 16.12 18.40 23.63
N GLY A 330 16.41 18.99 22.47
CA GLY A 330 17.05 20.30 22.39
C GLY A 330 17.50 20.67 20.99
N GLU A 331 18.41 21.64 20.89
CA GLU A 331 19.04 22.03 19.63
C GLU A 331 20.02 20.96 19.15
N THR A 332 20.17 20.83 17.84
CA THR A 332 20.99 19.78 17.22
C THR A 332 22.46 19.87 17.67
N LEU A 333 23.00 21.08 17.81
CA LEU A 333 24.38 21.30 18.27
C LEU A 333 24.55 20.99 19.77
N ALA A 334 23.56 21.31 20.60
CA ALA A 334 23.57 20.99 22.02
C ALA A 334 23.57 19.47 22.26
N CYS A 335 22.98 18.69 21.36
CA CYS A 335 23.03 17.22 21.42
C CYS A 335 24.46 16.67 21.36
N LEU A 336 25.33 17.26 20.54
CA LEU A 336 26.74 16.86 20.46
C LEU A 336 27.48 17.13 21.78
N GLN A 337 27.22 18.30 22.38
CA GLN A 337 27.79 18.68 23.67
C GLN A 337 27.30 17.76 24.79
N HIS A 338 26.01 17.42 24.79
CA HIS A 338 25.42 16.48 25.75
C HIS A 338 26.11 15.11 25.73
N PHE A 339 26.36 14.55 24.55
CA PHE A 339 27.09 13.29 24.39
C PHE A 339 28.54 13.40 24.89
N SER A 340 29.22 14.52 24.63
CA SER A 340 30.57 14.77 25.17
C SER A 340 30.57 14.84 26.70
N ASN A 341 29.61 15.54 27.30
CA ASN A 341 29.48 15.69 28.75
C ASN A 341 29.14 14.37 29.45
N ALA A 342 28.40 13.49 28.79
CA ALA A 342 28.12 12.14 29.27
C ALA A 342 29.31 11.15 29.15
N GLY A 343 30.44 11.60 28.58
CA GLY A 343 31.64 10.77 28.40
C GLY A 343 31.68 9.98 27.08
N PHE A 344 30.81 10.32 26.13
CA PHE A 344 30.68 9.64 24.82
C PHE A 344 30.87 10.61 23.64
N PRO A 345 32.03 11.29 23.52
CA PRO A 345 32.26 12.25 22.44
C PRO A 345 32.18 11.58 21.07
N CYS A 346 31.66 12.31 20.08
CA CYS A 346 31.56 11.81 18.71
C CYS A 346 32.95 11.72 18.07
N PRO A 347 33.34 10.58 17.47
CA PRO A 347 34.58 10.46 16.71
C PRO A 347 34.61 11.42 15.51
N ILE A 348 35.80 11.94 15.18
CA ILE A 348 35.99 12.97 14.13
C ILE A 348 35.56 12.48 12.74
N MET A 349 35.75 11.20 12.43
CA MET A 349 35.44 10.62 11.12
C MET A 349 34.09 9.90 11.05
N GLN A 350 33.26 10.00 12.10
CA GLN A 350 31.94 9.34 12.12
C GLN A 350 30.82 10.38 12.04
N SER A 351 29.76 10.05 11.30
CA SER A 351 28.57 10.92 11.28
C SER A 351 27.93 10.98 12.67
N PRO A 352 27.54 12.16 13.18
CA PRO A 352 26.91 12.31 14.48
C PRO A 352 25.69 11.40 14.69
N SER A 353 24.83 11.31 13.68
CA SER A 353 23.64 10.45 13.74
C SER A 353 23.97 8.97 13.89
N ASP A 354 25.02 8.48 13.22
CA ASP A 354 25.44 7.09 13.34
C ASP A 354 26.05 6.81 14.71
N HIS A 355 26.89 7.72 15.22
CA HIS A 355 27.43 7.65 16.57
C HIS A 355 26.32 7.59 17.64
N PHE A 356 25.34 8.49 17.55
CA PHE A 356 24.22 8.52 18.50
C PHE A 356 23.43 7.22 18.48
N LEU A 357 23.11 6.67 17.30
CA LEU A 357 22.35 5.43 17.21
C LEU A 357 23.16 4.24 17.73
N ARG A 358 24.46 4.17 17.44
CA ARG A 358 25.33 3.12 17.95
C ARG A 358 25.42 3.14 19.48
N ALA A 359 25.53 4.32 20.06
CA ALA A 359 25.64 4.50 21.51
C ALA A 359 24.35 4.19 22.30
N ILE A 360 23.18 4.19 21.65
CA ILE A 360 21.88 4.02 22.32
C ILE A 360 21.14 2.74 21.92
N ASN A 361 21.72 1.93 21.03
CA ASN A 361 21.07 0.75 20.47
C ASN A 361 21.63 -0.55 21.07
N THR A 362 20.85 -1.14 21.96
CA THR A 362 21.16 -2.41 22.64
C THR A 362 21.26 -3.62 21.69
N ASP A 363 20.73 -3.52 20.47
CA ASP A 363 20.82 -4.63 19.51
C ASP A 363 22.27 -4.90 19.07
N PHE A 364 23.14 -3.88 19.08
CA PHE A 364 24.56 -4.06 18.78
C PHE A 364 25.23 -4.95 19.83
N ASP A 365 24.94 -4.78 21.11
CA ASP A 365 25.49 -5.62 22.18
C ASP A 365 25.10 -7.08 22.01
N ARG A 366 23.86 -7.35 21.58
CA ARG A 366 23.41 -8.70 21.28
C ARG A 366 24.20 -9.32 20.13
N ILE A 367 24.45 -8.56 19.06
CA ILE A 367 25.25 -9.04 17.92
C ILE A 367 26.70 -9.27 18.33
N ILE A 368 27.29 -8.35 19.09
CA ILE A 368 28.66 -8.48 19.60
C ILE A 368 28.78 -9.71 20.50
N ALA A 369 27.81 -9.96 21.38
CA ALA A 369 27.77 -11.16 22.20
C ALA A 369 27.63 -12.44 21.37
N MET A 370 26.80 -12.43 20.31
CA MET A 370 26.74 -13.55 19.37
C MET A 370 28.10 -13.77 18.71
N CYS A 371 28.72 -12.75 18.12
CA CYS A 371 30.03 -12.83 17.47
C CYS A 371 31.14 -13.35 18.40
N LYS A 372 31.13 -12.96 19.68
CA LYS A 372 32.06 -13.49 20.68
C LYS A 372 31.91 -15.01 20.84
N ASN A 373 30.69 -15.54 20.90
CA ASN A 373 30.45 -16.98 21.00
C ASN A 373 30.86 -17.77 19.73
N TRP A 374 31.00 -17.10 18.57
CA TRP A 374 31.53 -17.75 17.35
C TRP A 374 33.05 -17.76 17.31
N GLN A 375 33.71 -16.96 18.14
CA GLN A 375 35.14 -16.69 18.10
C GLN A 375 35.85 -17.20 19.36
N ASP A 376 35.36 -18.29 19.93
CA ASP A 376 36.09 -19.12 20.88
C ASP A 376 37.21 -19.85 20.13
N ASP A 377 38.34 -19.17 19.91
CA ASP A 377 39.64 -19.79 20.23
C ASP A 377 40.82 -18.79 20.20
N HIS A 378 40.87 -17.79 19.32
CA HIS A 378 42.01 -16.85 19.31
C HIS A 378 41.65 -15.45 18.80
N GLY A 379 41.50 -14.48 19.70
CA GLY A 379 41.58 -13.05 19.34
C GLY A 379 40.84 -12.12 20.29
N ASP A 380 41.62 -11.39 21.11
CA ASP A 380 41.18 -10.28 21.96
C ASP A 380 40.47 -9.18 21.15
N PHE A 381 39.14 -9.21 21.12
CA PHE A 381 38.31 -8.03 20.85
C PHE A 381 37.97 -7.34 22.18
N SER A 382 39.00 -7.07 22.98
CA SER A 382 38.90 -6.37 24.26
C SER A 382 39.60 -5.01 24.19
N SER A 383 38.87 -3.99 23.77
CA SER A 383 39.05 -2.66 24.35
C SER A 383 37.91 -1.76 23.92
N VAL A 384 37.10 -1.37 24.91
CA VAL A 384 36.04 -0.35 24.83
C VAL A 384 34.74 -0.81 24.16
N ASN A 385 33.95 -1.65 24.85
CA ASN A 385 32.50 -1.61 24.71
C ASN A 385 31.91 -1.57 26.11
N MET A 386 31.62 -0.36 26.59
CA MET A 386 30.79 -0.16 27.77
C MET A 386 29.39 -0.68 27.45
N ASP A 387 28.74 -1.33 28.42
CA ASP A 387 27.38 -1.85 28.26
C ASP A 387 26.43 -0.72 27.82
N THR A 388 25.74 -0.89 26.68
CA THR A 388 24.88 0.14 26.10
C THR A 388 23.77 0.53 27.08
N ALA A 389 23.35 -0.38 27.96
CA ALA A 389 22.39 -0.08 29.02
C ALA A 389 22.93 1.00 29.99
N VAL A 390 24.21 0.94 30.34
CA VAL A 390 24.87 1.95 31.18
C VAL A 390 24.93 3.28 30.44
N ALA A 391 25.30 3.27 29.14
CA ALA A 391 25.34 4.50 28.33
C ALA A 391 23.97 5.20 28.26
N ILE A 392 22.90 4.43 28.05
CA ILE A 392 21.52 4.95 28.04
C ILE A 392 21.16 5.59 29.39
N HIS A 393 21.45 4.91 30.50
CA HIS A 393 21.17 5.42 31.84
C HIS A 393 21.97 6.69 32.18
N THR A 394 23.26 6.71 31.85
CA THR A 394 24.11 7.89 32.03
C THR A 394 23.60 9.06 31.20
N LEU A 395 23.27 8.86 29.91
CA LEU A 395 22.71 9.91 29.06
C LEU A 395 21.38 10.46 29.59
N GLU A 396 20.50 9.59 30.08
CA GLU A 396 19.22 9.99 30.69
C GLU A 396 19.43 10.79 31.98
N ALA A 397 20.33 10.36 32.85
CA ALA A 397 20.64 11.04 34.11
C ALA A 397 21.30 12.40 33.88
N THR A 398 22.26 12.46 32.95
CA THR A 398 22.92 13.71 32.54
C THR A 398 21.90 14.68 31.93
N TYR A 399 20.93 14.20 31.16
CA TYR A 399 19.94 15.09 30.54
C TYR A 399 19.00 15.68 31.59
N LYS A 400 18.48 14.86 32.51
CA LYS A 400 17.61 15.35 33.60
C LYS A 400 18.28 16.36 34.52
N SER A 401 19.61 16.31 34.63
CA SER A 401 20.41 17.25 35.44
C SER A 401 20.98 18.41 34.63
N SER A 402 20.79 18.45 33.30
CA SER A 402 21.37 19.48 32.45
C SER A 402 20.53 20.76 32.41
N ASN A 403 21.21 21.88 32.13
CA ASN A 403 20.57 23.16 31.88
C ASN A 403 19.62 23.12 30.66
N ASP A 404 19.86 22.23 29.70
CA ASP A 404 19.01 22.07 28.52
C ASP A 404 17.62 21.54 28.88
N ALA A 405 17.53 20.56 29.79
CA ALA A 405 16.24 20.07 30.26
C ALA A 405 15.46 21.17 31.00
N ALA A 406 16.13 21.94 31.87
CA ALA A 406 15.51 23.09 32.53
C ALA A 406 15.07 24.18 31.53
N ALA A 407 15.86 24.45 30.49
CA ALA A 407 15.51 25.38 29.43
C ALA A 407 14.28 24.89 28.62
N VAL A 408 14.16 23.58 28.39
CA VAL A 408 13.00 22.98 27.73
C VAL A 408 11.76 23.09 28.61
N GLU A 409 11.85 22.77 29.89
CA GLU A 409 10.74 22.88 30.84
C GLU A 409 10.23 24.32 30.97
N THR A 410 11.14 25.30 31.11
CA THR A 410 10.77 26.72 31.15
C THR A 410 10.12 27.18 29.85
N MET A 411 10.58 26.69 28.69
CA MET A 411 9.96 27.00 27.40
C MET A 411 8.57 26.35 27.27
N ILE A 412 8.40 25.12 27.74
CA ILE A 412 7.10 24.42 27.79
C ILE A 412 6.11 25.24 28.62
N LEU A 413 6.51 25.72 29.79
CA LEU A 413 5.65 26.56 30.64
C LEU A 413 5.26 27.86 29.93
N ARG A 414 6.24 28.59 29.36
CA ARG A 414 5.99 29.83 28.60
C ARG A 414 5.03 29.64 27.43
N LEU A 415 5.16 28.53 26.70
CA LEU A 415 4.29 28.22 25.56
C LEU A 415 2.90 27.75 25.98
N THR A 416 2.76 27.21 27.19
CA THR A 416 1.48 26.76 27.75
C THR A 416 0.68 27.93 28.32
N GLU A 417 1.35 28.89 28.97
CA GLU A 417 0.72 30.10 29.52
C GLU A 417 0.26 31.09 28.44
N ARG A 418 0.95 31.10 27.30
CA ARG A 418 0.60 31.97 26.18
C ARG A 418 -0.56 31.39 25.38
N GLU A 419 -1.80 31.75 25.73
CA GLU A 419 -2.98 31.42 24.92
C GLU A 419 -2.88 32.09 23.54
N GLY A 420 -2.57 31.30 22.52
CA GLY A 420 -2.58 31.72 21.12
C GLY A 420 -3.93 31.47 20.44
N PRO A 421 -4.11 31.93 19.19
CA PRO A 421 -5.35 31.74 18.47
C PRO A 421 -5.63 30.25 18.24
N LEU A 422 -6.85 29.83 18.58
CA LEU A 422 -7.32 28.47 18.31
C LEU A 422 -7.35 28.21 16.80
N LEU A 423 -6.73 27.11 16.37
CA LEU A 423 -6.76 26.69 14.98
C LEU A 423 -8.19 26.28 14.59
N LYS A 424 -8.85 27.12 13.79
CA LYS A 424 -10.19 26.82 13.25
C LYS A 424 -10.08 25.67 12.24
N SER A 425 -11.03 24.74 12.29
CA SER A 425 -11.12 23.68 11.27
C SER A 425 -11.52 24.30 9.93
N LYS A 426 -10.84 23.91 8.85
CA LYS A 426 -11.11 24.40 7.49
C LYS A 426 -12.38 23.81 6.86
N GLY A 427 -13.19 23.05 7.61
CA GLY A 427 -14.38 22.37 7.09
C GLY A 427 -14.05 21.20 6.15
N LYS A 428 -15.07 20.43 5.75
CA LYS A 428 -14.96 19.34 4.77
C LYS A 428 -15.87 19.65 3.57
N ALA A 429 -15.53 19.14 2.39
CA ALA A 429 -16.45 19.16 1.24
C ALA A 429 -17.75 18.43 1.58
N GLY A 430 -18.87 18.77 0.93
CA GLY A 430 -20.15 18.07 1.14
C GLY A 430 -20.06 16.59 0.76
N ASN A 431 -20.77 15.71 1.48
CA ASN A 431 -20.71 14.26 1.24
C ASN A 431 -21.09 13.89 -0.21
N ALA A 432 -22.10 14.56 -0.78
CA ALA A 432 -22.52 14.34 -2.17
C ALA A 432 -21.42 14.73 -3.18
N THR A 433 -20.74 15.86 -2.97
CA THR A 433 -19.59 16.26 -3.79
C THR A 433 -18.45 15.25 -3.69
N ARG A 434 -18.19 14.71 -2.49
CA ARG A 434 -17.17 13.67 -2.29
C ARG A 434 -17.52 12.37 -3.02
N VAL A 435 -18.79 11.94 -2.98
CA VAL A 435 -19.25 10.78 -3.75
C VAL A 435 -19.05 11.03 -5.24
N ALA A 436 -19.49 12.18 -5.77
CA ALA A 436 -19.33 12.49 -7.19
C ALA A 436 -17.86 12.53 -7.64
N VAL A 437 -16.99 13.16 -6.85
CA VAL A 437 -15.54 13.22 -7.11
C VAL A 437 -14.91 11.83 -7.07
N LEU A 438 -15.30 11.01 -6.09
CA LEU A 438 -14.78 9.66 -5.96
C LEU A 438 -15.24 8.75 -7.11
N THR A 439 -16.52 8.83 -7.49
CA THR A 439 -17.07 8.10 -8.64
C THR A 439 -16.36 8.50 -9.93
N TRP A 440 -16.20 9.81 -10.18
CA TRP A 440 -15.46 10.31 -11.34
C TRP A 440 -14.02 9.79 -11.38
N ARG A 441 -13.33 9.86 -10.24
CA ARG A 441 -11.95 9.35 -10.11
C ARG A 441 -11.89 7.86 -10.39
N SER A 442 -12.75 7.06 -9.76
CA SER A 442 -12.76 5.61 -9.92
C SER A 442 -13.09 5.25 -11.37
N LEU A 443 -14.08 5.87 -12.01
CA LEU A 443 -14.37 5.70 -13.45
C LEU A 443 -13.14 5.93 -14.34
N LEU A 444 -12.44 7.04 -14.10
CA LEU A 444 -11.25 7.38 -14.88
C LEU A 444 -10.10 6.39 -14.63
N VAL A 445 -9.88 5.96 -13.38
CA VAL A 445 -8.90 4.93 -13.05
C VAL A 445 -9.25 3.60 -13.72
N MET A 446 -10.49 3.15 -13.61
CA MET A 446 -10.97 1.91 -14.22
C MET A 446 -10.81 1.94 -15.75
N SER A 447 -11.10 3.08 -16.38
CA SER A 447 -10.96 3.24 -17.84
C SER A 447 -9.50 3.16 -18.33
N ARG A 448 -8.56 3.73 -17.55
CA ARG A 448 -7.13 3.79 -17.89
C ARG A 448 -6.36 2.54 -17.47
N GLU A 449 -6.85 1.78 -16.49
CA GLU A 449 -6.25 0.52 -16.05
C GLU A 449 -6.60 -0.66 -16.99
N TRP A 450 -5.94 -0.67 -18.15
CA TRP A 450 -6.14 -1.70 -19.19
C TRP A 450 -6.00 -3.14 -18.66
N LYS A 451 -5.00 -3.38 -17.81
CA LYS A 451 -4.64 -4.72 -17.33
C LYS A 451 -5.75 -5.44 -16.58
N TYR A 452 -6.61 -4.71 -15.86
CA TYR A 452 -7.57 -5.32 -14.95
C TYR A 452 -8.99 -5.30 -15.50
N TYR A 453 -9.43 -4.21 -16.11
CA TYR A 453 -10.83 -4.07 -16.54
C TYR A 453 -11.04 -4.51 -17.99
N TRP A 454 -10.19 -4.06 -18.92
CA TRP A 454 -10.32 -4.41 -20.34
C TRP A 454 -9.91 -5.86 -20.61
N LEU A 455 -8.81 -6.33 -20.01
CA LEU A 455 -8.44 -7.74 -20.07
C LEU A 455 -9.53 -8.66 -19.50
N ARG A 456 -10.20 -8.22 -18.43
CA ARG A 456 -11.34 -8.93 -17.85
C ARG A 456 -12.51 -8.98 -18.83
N LEU A 457 -12.88 -7.87 -19.46
CA LEU A 457 -13.92 -7.86 -20.50
C LEU A 457 -13.62 -8.87 -21.61
N ILE A 458 -12.38 -8.89 -22.13
CA ILE A 458 -11.94 -9.83 -23.17
C ILE A 458 -12.07 -11.29 -22.68
N LEU A 459 -11.64 -11.57 -21.45
CA LEU A 459 -11.70 -12.91 -20.88
C LEU A 459 -13.14 -13.40 -20.68
N TYR A 460 -14.06 -12.51 -20.28
CA TYR A 460 -15.49 -12.82 -20.20
C TYR A 460 -16.05 -13.17 -21.56
N MET A 461 -15.75 -12.37 -22.59
CA MET A 461 -16.20 -12.62 -23.96
C MET A 461 -15.69 -13.96 -24.49
N LEU A 462 -14.39 -14.25 -24.30
CA LEU A 462 -13.78 -15.52 -24.70
C LEU A 462 -14.44 -16.71 -24.00
N LEU A 463 -14.66 -16.62 -22.68
CA LEU A 463 -15.32 -17.67 -21.92
C LEU A 463 -16.76 -17.90 -22.43
N THR A 464 -17.54 -16.85 -22.65
CA THR A 464 -18.91 -16.99 -23.14
C THR A 464 -18.99 -17.45 -24.59
N LEU A 465 -18.00 -17.12 -25.41
CA LEU A 465 -17.86 -17.66 -26.76
C LEU A 465 -17.61 -19.18 -26.70
N CYS A 466 -16.67 -19.63 -25.86
CA CYS A 466 -16.40 -21.07 -25.68
C CYS A 466 -17.63 -21.83 -25.17
N ILE A 467 -18.34 -21.28 -24.19
CA ILE A 467 -19.57 -21.91 -23.67
C ILE A 467 -20.64 -21.92 -24.77
N GLY A 468 -20.84 -20.80 -25.48
CA GLY A 468 -21.84 -20.68 -26.53
C GLY A 468 -21.62 -21.63 -27.71
N THR A 469 -20.36 -21.86 -28.13
CA THR A 469 -20.05 -22.80 -29.23
C THR A 469 -20.28 -24.25 -28.83
N VAL A 470 -19.93 -24.64 -27.60
CA VAL A 470 -20.15 -26.00 -27.08
C VAL A 470 -21.64 -26.36 -27.06
N PHE A 471 -22.52 -25.40 -26.74
CA PHE A 471 -23.97 -25.61 -26.68
C PHE A 471 -24.72 -25.12 -27.93
N SER A 472 -24.03 -24.92 -29.06
CA SER A 472 -24.68 -24.46 -30.30
C SER A 472 -25.56 -25.55 -30.95
N GLY A 473 -26.62 -25.14 -31.66
CA GLY A 473 -27.45 -26.06 -32.47
C GLY A 473 -28.55 -26.83 -31.72
N LEU A 474 -29.07 -26.29 -30.62
CA LEU A 474 -30.11 -26.93 -29.80
C LEU A 474 -31.47 -27.00 -30.50
N ARG A 475 -31.91 -28.21 -30.89
CA ARG A 475 -33.26 -28.46 -31.43
C ARG A 475 -34.36 -28.26 -30.39
N HIS A 476 -35.61 -28.00 -30.80
CA HIS A 476 -36.77 -27.92 -29.91
C HIS A 476 -37.32 -29.31 -29.56
N SER A 477 -36.62 -30.06 -28.71
CA SER A 477 -37.05 -31.36 -28.20
C SER A 477 -37.04 -31.40 -26.68
N LEU A 478 -37.74 -32.37 -26.06
CA LEU A 478 -37.76 -32.53 -24.60
C LEU A 478 -36.35 -32.83 -24.04
N SER A 479 -35.52 -33.57 -24.78
CA SER A 479 -34.11 -33.84 -24.40
C SER A 479 -33.26 -32.56 -24.40
N SER A 480 -33.57 -31.61 -25.28
CA SER A 480 -32.91 -30.31 -25.37
C SER A 480 -33.14 -29.41 -24.15
N VAL A 481 -34.18 -29.70 -23.35
CA VAL A 481 -34.47 -28.94 -22.12
C VAL A 481 -33.33 -29.09 -21.11
N VAL A 482 -32.85 -30.31 -20.90
CA VAL A 482 -31.76 -30.60 -19.96
C VAL A 482 -30.46 -29.93 -20.41
N THR A 483 -30.17 -29.94 -21.72
CA THR A 483 -28.97 -29.31 -22.28
C THR A 483 -29.03 -27.78 -22.23
N ARG A 484 -30.20 -27.15 -22.41
CA ARG A 484 -30.38 -25.69 -22.21
C ARG A 484 -30.20 -25.29 -20.75
N VAL A 485 -30.78 -26.08 -19.83
CA VAL A 485 -30.59 -25.86 -18.38
C VAL A 485 -29.11 -25.95 -18.01
N ALA A 486 -28.39 -26.95 -18.53
CA ALA A 486 -26.96 -27.09 -18.34
C ALA A 486 -26.18 -25.88 -18.90
N ALA A 487 -26.52 -25.41 -20.10
CA ALA A 487 -25.88 -24.25 -20.72
C ALA A 487 -26.03 -22.98 -19.85
N ILE A 488 -27.24 -22.70 -19.35
CA ILE A 488 -27.52 -21.54 -18.49
C ILE A 488 -26.78 -21.68 -17.15
N PHE A 489 -26.78 -22.87 -16.55
CA PHE A 489 -26.03 -23.15 -15.32
C PHE A 489 -24.52 -22.89 -15.50
N VAL A 490 -23.93 -23.44 -16.57
CA VAL A 490 -22.49 -23.27 -16.88
C VAL A 490 -22.18 -21.80 -17.15
N PHE A 491 -23.03 -21.10 -17.91
CA PHE A 491 -22.87 -19.66 -18.15
C PHE A 491 -22.82 -18.86 -16.86
N VAL A 492 -23.83 -18.95 -15.99
CA VAL A 492 -23.89 -18.17 -14.75
C VAL A 492 -22.76 -18.54 -13.77
N SER A 493 -22.46 -19.84 -13.65
CA SER A 493 -21.50 -20.35 -12.66
C SER A 493 -20.03 -20.12 -13.04
N PHE A 494 -19.66 -20.30 -14.31
CA PHE A 494 -18.28 -20.08 -14.73
C PHE A 494 -17.96 -18.60 -14.90
N THR A 495 -18.91 -17.77 -15.36
CA THR A 495 -18.71 -16.32 -15.44
C THR A 495 -18.67 -15.66 -14.06
N SER A 496 -19.34 -16.24 -13.05
CA SER A 496 -19.19 -15.80 -11.67
C SER A 496 -17.82 -16.17 -11.11
N LEU A 497 -17.31 -17.37 -11.35
CA LEU A 497 -15.96 -17.79 -10.95
C LEU A 497 -14.89 -16.91 -11.59
N LEU A 498 -15.09 -16.50 -12.85
CA LEU A 498 -14.18 -15.60 -13.56
C LEU A 498 -14.07 -14.22 -12.91
N SER A 499 -15.06 -13.80 -12.11
CA SER A 499 -15.05 -12.50 -11.43
C SER A 499 -13.88 -12.36 -10.46
N ILE A 500 -13.41 -13.49 -9.91
CA ILE A 500 -12.36 -13.58 -8.89
C ILE A 500 -11.04 -12.99 -9.42
N ALA A 501 -10.83 -12.97 -10.74
CA ALA A 501 -9.70 -12.28 -11.37
C ALA A 501 -9.64 -10.77 -11.02
N GLY A 502 -10.75 -10.17 -10.58
CA GLY A 502 -10.83 -8.77 -10.15
C GLY A 502 -10.36 -8.49 -8.71
N VAL A 503 -10.09 -9.50 -7.88
CA VAL A 503 -9.67 -9.33 -6.47
C VAL A 503 -8.45 -8.40 -6.29
N PRO A 504 -7.37 -8.50 -7.10
CA PRO A 504 -6.21 -7.63 -6.92
C PRO A 504 -6.50 -6.14 -7.13
N ALA A 505 -7.45 -5.80 -8.01
CA ALA A 505 -7.84 -4.42 -8.27
C ALA A 505 -8.60 -3.84 -7.06
N LEU A 506 -9.60 -4.57 -6.56
CA LEU A 506 -10.35 -4.17 -5.36
C LEU A 506 -9.45 -4.02 -4.12
N LEU A 507 -8.43 -4.88 -3.97
CA LEU A 507 -7.51 -4.78 -2.85
C LEU A 507 -6.70 -3.47 -2.88
N LYS A 508 -6.31 -2.99 -4.07
CA LYS A 508 -5.61 -1.70 -4.20
C LYS A 508 -6.51 -0.54 -3.79
N GLU A 509 -7.78 -0.57 -4.22
CA GLU A 509 -8.76 0.46 -3.86
C GLU A 509 -9.02 0.49 -2.34
N ILE A 510 -9.16 -0.67 -1.69
CA ILE A 510 -9.31 -0.75 -0.23
C ILE A 510 -8.08 -0.18 0.50
N LYS A 511 -6.86 -0.41 0.00
CA LYS A 511 -5.63 0.16 0.58
C LYS A 511 -5.57 1.68 0.45
N ILE A 512 -5.98 2.22 -0.70
CA ILE A 512 -6.08 3.68 -0.91
C ILE A 512 -7.12 4.28 0.04
N TYR A 513 -8.29 3.63 0.14
CA TYR A 513 -9.34 4.03 1.07
C TYR A 513 -8.86 4.01 2.52
N ALA A 514 -8.15 2.96 2.96
CA ALA A 514 -7.63 2.87 4.32
C ALA A 514 -6.71 4.05 4.66
N CYS A 515 -5.88 4.50 3.71
CA CYS A 515 -5.02 5.68 3.88
C CYS A 515 -5.82 7.00 3.86
N GLU A 516 -6.86 7.12 3.03
CA GLU A 516 -7.75 8.30 3.03
C GLU A 516 -8.57 8.43 4.32
N GLU A 517 -9.07 7.31 4.82
CA GLU A 517 -9.82 7.22 6.07
C GLU A 517 -8.93 7.55 7.27
N SER A 518 -7.69 7.06 7.25
CA SER A 518 -6.72 7.34 8.31
C SER A 518 -6.46 8.85 8.44
N ASN A 519 -6.46 9.59 7.32
CA ASN A 519 -6.36 11.06 7.28
C ASN A 519 -7.72 11.79 7.39
N MET A 520 -8.82 11.05 7.64
CA MET A 520 -10.19 11.55 7.78
C MET A 520 -10.75 12.30 6.54
N HIS A 521 -10.23 12.01 5.35
CA HIS A 521 -10.67 12.66 4.10
C HIS A 521 -11.95 12.04 3.53
N SER A 522 -11.99 10.71 3.49
CA SER A 522 -13.13 9.91 3.01
C SER A 522 -13.91 9.33 4.19
N GLY A 523 -15.04 8.70 3.91
CA GLY A 523 -15.83 7.95 4.89
C GLY A 523 -16.34 6.65 4.25
N ALA A 524 -16.63 5.62 5.06
CA ALA A 524 -17.01 4.30 4.55
C ALA A 524 -18.21 4.32 3.58
N LEU A 525 -19.26 5.09 3.89
CA LEU A 525 -20.42 5.21 2.99
C LEU A 525 -20.07 5.92 1.68
N VAL A 526 -19.22 6.94 1.74
CA VAL A 526 -18.77 7.69 0.55
C VAL A 526 -17.98 6.76 -0.36
N PHE A 527 -17.11 5.93 0.21
CA PHE A 527 -16.34 4.93 -0.50
C PHE A 527 -17.23 3.89 -1.19
N LEU A 528 -18.16 3.30 -0.46
CA LEU A 528 -19.06 2.26 -0.98
C LEU A 528 -19.98 2.75 -2.09
N LEU A 529 -20.57 3.94 -1.92
CA LEU A 529 -21.41 4.55 -2.96
C LEU A 529 -20.56 4.95 -4.17
N GLY A 530 -19.37 5.49 -3.94
CA GLY A 530 -18.42 5.84 -5.00
C GLY A 530 -18.08 4.65 -5.88
N GLN A 531 -17.75 3.52 -5.24
CA GLN A 531 -17.42 2.24 -5.89
C GLN A 531 -18.60 1.63 -6.63
N LEU A 532 -19.79 1.63 -6.02
CA LEU A 532 -21.00 1.10 -6.65
C LEU A 532 -21.33 1.88 -7.93
N LEU A 533 -21.29 3.21 -7.87
CA LEU A 533 -21.62 4.04 -9.02
C LEU A 533 -20.55 3.95 -10.12
N SER A 534 -19.28 3.78 -9.76
CA SER A 534 -18.21 3.63 -10.75
C SER A 534 -18.19 2.25 -11.42
N SER A 535 -18.63 1.18 -10.73
CA SER A 535 -18.61 -0.17 -11.29
C SER A 535 -19.75 -0.47 -12.26
N ILE A 536 -20.90 0.22 -12.14
CA ILE A 536 -22.10 0.00 -12.96
C ILE A 536 -21.81 0.01 -14.48
N PRO A 537 -21.14 1.03 -15.06
CA PRO A 537 -20.91 1.07 -16.51
C PRO A 537 -20.07 -0.10 -17.03
N PHE A 538 -19.03 -0.51 -16.28
CA PHE A 538 -18.15 -1.60 -16.68
C PHE A 538 -18.82 -2.96 -16.51
N LEU A 539 -19.56 -3.19 -15.42
CA LEU A 539 -20.31 -4.42 -15.22
C LEU A 539 -21.47 -4.55 -16.21
N PHE A 540 -22.13 -3.45 -16.55
CA PHE A 540 -23.18 -3.43 -17.56
C PHE A 540 -22.60 -3.76 -18.94
N LEU A 541 -21.44 -3.20 -19.28
CA LEU A 541 -20.72 -3.52 -20.51
C LEU A 541 -20.34 -5.02 -20.60
N ILE A 542 -19.82 -5.59 -19.52
CA ILE A 542 -19.54 -7.04 -19.45
C ILE A 542 -20.83 -7.84 -19.61
N SER A 543 -21.90 -7.44 -18.90
CA SER A 543 -23.18 -8.15 -18.94
C SER A 543 -23.78 -8.18 -20.32
N ILE A 544 -23.88 -7.02 -20.99
CA ILE A 544 -24.50 -6.93 -22.31
C ILE A 544 -23.68 -7.68 -23.36
N SER A 545 -22.35 -7.52 -23.37
CA SER A 545 -21.50 -8.13 -24.39
C SER A 545 -21.51 -9.66 -24.27
N SER A 546 -21.38 -10.18 -23.05
CA SER A 546 -21.29 -11.62 -22.81
C SER A 546 -22.65 -12.31 -22.95
N SER A 547 -23.74 -11.62 -22.59
CA SER A 547 -25.11 -12.11 -22.78
C SER A 547 -25.47 -12.20 -24.27
N LEU A 548 -25.14 -11.18 -25.07
CA LEU A 548 -25.44 -11.20 -26.51
C LEU A 548 -24.75 -12.38 -27.21
N VAL A 549 -23.47 -12.60 -26.95
CA VAL A 549 -22.71 -13.72 -27.54
C VAL A 549 -23.34 -15.05 -27.15
N PHE A 550 -23.61 -15.27 -25.87
CA PHE A 550 -24.17 -16.53 -25.40
C PHE A 550 -25.61 -16.76 -25.92
N TYR A 551 -26.46 -15.74 -25.86
CA TYR A 551 -27.88 -15.84 -26.22
C TYR A 551 -28.08 -16.25 -27.67
N PHE A 552 -27.35 -15.62 -28.59
CA PHE A 552 -27.47 -15.89 -30.02
C PHE A 552 -26.77 -17.18 -30.45
N LEU A 553 -25.65 -17.58 -29.82
CA LEU A 553 -24.97 -18.83 -30.15
C LEU A 553 -25.77 -20.07 -29.72
N VAL A 554 -26.42 -20.00 -28.55
CA VAL A 554 -27.23 -21.10 -28.00
C VAL A 554 -28.58 -21.19 -28.71
N GLY A 555 -29.11 -20.08 -29.23
CA GLY A 555 -30.46 -20.03 -29.83
C GLY A 555 -31.56 -20.11 -28.76
N LEU A 556 -31.46 -19.23 -27.76
CA LEU A 556 -32.51 -19.00 -26.75
C LEU A 556 -33.75 -18.34 -27.39
N GLN A 557 -34.86 -18.26 -26.65
CA GLN A 557 -36.14 -17.82 -27.18
C GLN A 557 -36.09 -16.44 -27.86
N ASP A 558 -36.60 -16.30 -29.09
CA ASP A 558 -36.59 -15.02 -29.78
C ASP A 558 -37.57 -14.02 -29.16
N GLY A 559 -37.06 -12.90 -28.65
CA GLY A 559 -37.87 -11.79 -28.17
C GLY A 559 -37.08 -10.77 -27.37
N PHE A 560 -37.27 -9.48 -27.68
CA PHE A 560 -36.56 -8.39 -27.03
C PHE A 560 -36.77 -8.35 -25.51
N SER A 561 -37.99 -8.63 -25.05
CA SER A 561 -38.30 -8.69 -23.62
C SER A 561 -37.54 -9.81 -22.89
N PHE A 562 -37.32 -10.96 -23.55
CA PHE A 562 -36.63 -12.10 -22.96
C PHE A 562 -35.13 -11.86 -22.90
N LEU A 563 -34.55 -11.28 -23.96
CA LEU A 563 -33.16 -10.84 -24.00
C LEU A 563 -32.86 -9.78 -22.95
N MET A 564 -33.69 -8.74 -22.84
CA MET A 564 -33.48 -7.67 -21.85
C MET A 564 -33.55 -8.17 -20.41
N TYR A 565 -34.47 -9.09 -20.11
CA TYR A 565 -34.51 -9.75 -18.81
C TYR A 565 -33.25 -10.58 -18.56
N PHE A 566 -32.74 -11.31 -19.56
CA PHE A 566 -31.50 -12.07 -19.45
C PHE A 566 -30.31 -11.15 -19.10
N VAL A 567 -30.15 -10.05 -19.83
CA VAL A 567 -29.09 -9.04 -19.59
C VAL A 567 -29.22 -8.43 -18.20
N LEU A 568 -30.44 -8.08 -17.77
CA LEU A 568 -30.68 -7.49 -16.46
C LEU A 568 -30.42 -8.48 -15.32
N ASN A 569 -30.88 -9.72 -15.43
CA ASN A 569 -30.64 -10.77 -14.44
C ASN A 569 -29.14 -11.03 -14.28
N PHE A 570 -28.43 -11.17 -15.40
CA PHE A 570 -26.98 -11.38 -15.39
C PHE A 570 -26.21 -10.17 -14.82
N PHE A 571 -26.64 -8.95 -15.14
CA PHE A 571 -26.06 -7.73 -14.57
C PHE A 571 -26.22 -7.67 -13.04
N VAL A 572 -27.42 -7.95 -12.51
CA VAL A 572 -27.64 -7.97 -11.06
C VAL A 572 -26.84 -9.12 -10.42
N CYS A 573 -26.72 -10.27 -11.06
CA CYS A 573 -25.88 -11.37 -10.61
C CYS A 573 -24.39 -10.95 -10.47
N LEU A 574 -23.85 -10.20 -11.45
CA LEU A 574 -22.50 -9.63 -11.36
C LEU A 574 -22.38 -8.59 -10.24
N LEU A 575 -23.40 -7.76 -10.00
CA LEU A 575 -23.43 -6.78 -8.90
C LEU A 575 -23.43 -7.45 -7.51
N VAL A 576 -24.10 -8.58 -7.36
CA VAL A 576 -24.07 -9.41 -6.14
C VAL A 576 -22.67 -9.96 -5.93
N ASN A 577 -22.09 -10.54 -6.99
CA ASN A 577 -20.77 -11.15 -6.96
C ASN A 577 -19.67 -10.11 -6.61
N GLU A 578 -19.72 -8.91 -7.18
CA GLU A 578 -18.80 -7.83 -6.80
C GLU A 578 -18.93 -7.43 -5.32
N GLY A 579 -20.17 -7.40 -4.79
CA GLY A 579 -20.42 -7.14 -3.37
C GLY A 579 -19.81 -8.21 -2.46
N LEU A 580 -19.96 -9.49 -2.82
CA LEU A 580 -19.32 -10.61 -2.12
C LEU A 580 -17.79 -10.53 -2.22
N MET A 581 -17.27 -10.19 -3.40
CA MET A 581 -15.83 -10.02 -3.65
C MET A 581 -15.23 -8.95 -2.73
N LEU A 582 -15.91 -7.81 -2.62
CA LEU A 582 -15.51 -6.70 -1.76
C LEU A 582 -15.52 -7.09 -0.28
N LEU A 583 -16.52 -7.84 0.16
CA LEU A 583 -16.62 -8.34 1.54
C LEU A 583 -15.40 -9.15 1.95
N ILE A 584 -15.06 -10.18 1.19
CA ILE A 584 -13.97 -11.09 1.57
C ILE A 584 -12.61 -10.41 1.39
N THR A 585 -12.45 -9.56 0.38
CA THR A 585 -11.23 -8.76 0.21
C THR A 585 -11.02 -7.80 1.39
N SER A 586 -12.11 -7.22 1.93
CA SER A 586 -12.06 -6.34 3.10
C SER A 586 -11.68 -7.08 4.40
N LEU A 587 -12.04 -8.36 4.52
CA LEU A 587 -11.73 -9.21 5.67
C LEU A 587 -10.26 -9.64 5.69
N TRP A 588 -9.75 -10.17 4.57
CA TRP A 588 -8.40 -10.73 4.51
C TRP A 588 -7.31 -9.70 4.23
N GLN A 589 -7.58 -8.65 3.42
CA GLN A 589 -6.59 -7.65 2.97
C GLN A 589 -5.31 -8.24 2.33
N HIS A 590 -5.37 -9.49 1.88
CA HIS A 590 -4.29 -10.22 1.22
C HIS A 590 -4.81 -10.93 -0.04
N VAL A 591 -4.08 -10.84 -1.15
CA VAL A 591 -4.53 -11.37 -2.46
C VAL A 591 -4.72 -12.89 -2.39
N PHE A 592 -3.71 -13.63 -1.93
CA PHE A 592 -3.73 -15.10 -1.90
C PHE A 592 -4.91 -15.65 -1.10
N TRP A 593 -5.04 -15.23 0.16
CA TRP A 593 -6.13 -15.67 1.04
C TRP A 593 -7.51 -15.25 0.54
N SER A 594 -7.63 -14.06 -0.05
CA SER A 594 -8.91 -13.60 -0.63
C SER A 594 -9.32 -14.45 -1.82
N VAL A 595 -8.40 -14.78 -2.74
CA VAL A 595 -8.68 -15.62 -3.91
C VAL A 595 -9.03 -17.04 -3.49
N LEU A 596 -8.27 -17.64 -2.56
CA LEU A 596 -8.53 -19.00 -2.07
C LEU A 596 -9.92 -19.13 -1.45
N THR A 597 -10.28 -18.20 -0.56
CA THR A 597 -11.60 -18.21 0.10
C THR A 597 -12.73 -17.88 -0.87
N MET A 598 -12.50 -17.00 -1.85
CA MET A 598 -13.45 -16.72 -2.93
C MET A 598 -13.78 -17.98 -3.74
N VAL A 599 -12.77 -18.70 -4.21
CA VAL A 599 -12.96 -19.90 -5.03
C VAL A 599 -13.72 -20.96 -4.23
N PHE A 600 -13.33 -21.18 -2.98
CA PHE A 600 -14.01 -22.14 -2.09
C PHE A 600 -15.50 -21.80 -1.91
N ILE A 601 -15.82 -20.54 -1.62
CA ILE A 601 -17.21 -20.10 -1.42
C ILE A 601 -18.02 -20.19 -2.71
N HIS A 602 -17.45 -19.78 -3.85
CA HIS A 602 -18.10 -19.91 -5.15
C HIS A 602 -18.40 -21.37 -5.49
N VAL A 603 -17.47 -22.31 -5.26
CA VAL A 603 -17.69 -23.74 -5.52
C VAL A 603 -18.83 -24.31 -4.67
N ILE A 604 -18.90 -23.96 -3.39
CA ILE A 604 -20.03 -24.36 -2.52
C ILE A 604 -21.35 -23.77 -3.01
N MET A 605 -21.36 -22.50 -3.41
CA MET A 605 -22.56 -21.84 -3.96
C MET A 605 -22.98 -22.48 -5.29
N MET A 606 -22.04 -22.91 -6.15
CA MET A 606 -22.33 -23.62 -7.40
C MET A 606 -22.93 -25.01 -7.14
N LEU A 607 -22.44 -25.74 -6.13
CA LEU A 607 -23.00 -27.05 -5.75
C LEU A 607 -24.46 -26.97 -5.27
N SER A 608 -24.83 -25.85 -4.64
CA SER A 608 -26.18 -25.59 -4.11
C SER A 608 -27.08 -24.80 -5.06
N ALA A 609 -26.63 -24.54 -6.29
CA ALA A 609 -27.32 -23.74 -7.30
C ALA A 609 -28.58 -24.38 -7.90
N GLY A 610 -28.93 -25.61 -7.50
CA GLY A 610 -30.13 -26.32 -7.96
C GLY A 610 -29.95 -27.18 -9.23
N TYR A 611 -28.79 -27.13 -9.89
CA TYR A 611 -28.51 -27.94 -11.09
C TYR A 611 -28.15 -29.41 -10.76
N PHE A 612 -27.17 -29.63 -9.88
CA PHE A 612 -26.71 -30.98 -9.53
C PHE A 612 -27.71 -31.75 -8.66
N ARG A 613 -28.39 -31.03 -7.77
CA ARG A 613 -29.42 -31.58 -6.88
C ARG A 613 -30.46 -30.50 -6.59
N ILE A 614 -31.72 -30.89 -6.65
CA ILE A 614 -32.87 -30.02 -6.40
C ILE A 614 -32.80 -29.52 -4.95
N ARG A 615 -33.20 -28.27 -4.73
CA ARG A 615 -33.12 -27.59 -3.42
C ARG A 615 -33.85 -28.37 -2.31
N SER A 616 -35.06 -28.85 -2.57
CA SER A 616 -35.89 -29.62 -1.62
C SER A 616 -35.30 -30.99 -1.29
N ALA A 617 -34.42 -31.52 -2.14
CA ALA A 617 -33.78 -32.81 -1.93
C ALA A 617 -32.42 -32.70 -1.20
N LEU A 618 -31.92 -31.51 -0.87
CA LEU A 618 -30.62 -31.33 -0.20
C LEU A 618 -30.62 -31.88 1.24
N PRO A 619 -29.49 -32.42 1.75
CA PRO A 619 -29.42 -32.93 3.12
C PRO A 619 -29.58 -31.82 4.18
N GLY A 620 -30.29 -32.17 5.27
CA GLY A 620 -30.92 -31.29 6.26
C GLY A 620 -30.21 -29.99 6.64
N PRO A 621 -29.46 -29.90 7.75
CA PRO A 621 -29.19 -28.61 8.38
C PRO A 621 -28.34 -27.70 7.48
N VAL A 622 -27.08 -28.03 7.20
CA VAL A 622 -26.13 -27.08 6.58
C VAL A 622 -26.46 -26.74 5.12
N TRP A 623 -26.85 -27.73 4.31
CA TRP A 623 -27.03 -27.57 2.87
C TRP A 623 -28.37 -26.93 2.52
N THR A 624 -29.43 -27.28 3.25
CA THR A 624 -30.75 -26.66 3.07
C THR A 624 -30.75 -25.27 3.72
N TYR A 625 -30.23 -25.13 4.95
CA TYR A 625 -30.20 -23.86 5.70
C TYR A 625 -28.84 -23.63 6.41
N PRO A 626 -27.92 -22.79 5.90
CA PRO A 626 -28.21 -21.57 5.14
C PRO A 626 -27.68 -21.55 3.70
N VAL A 627 -26.92 -22.56 3.27
CA VAL A 627 -26.11 -22.51 2.03
C VAL A 627 -26.99 -22.28 0.79
N SER A 628 -28.09 -23.02 0.65
CA SER A 628 -28.98 -22.89 -0.51
C SER A 628 -29.67 -21.52 -0.65
N TYR A 629 -29.88 -20.81 0.47
CA TYR A 629 -30.51 -19.49 0.49
C TYR A 629 -29.52 -18.35 0.28
N ILE A 630 -28.26 -18.55 0.65
CA ILE A 630 -27.16 -17.59 0.43
C ILE A 630 -26.63 -17.67 -1.00
N ALA A 631 -26.77 -18.83 -1.66
CA ALA A 631 -26.34 -19.05 -3.03
C ALA A 631 -27.15 -18.20 -4.04
N PHE A 632 -26.58 -17.08 -4.45
CA PHE A 632 -27.19 -16.18 -5.43
C PHE A 632 -27.32 -16.81 -6.82
N HIS A 633 -26.48 -17.80 -7.16
CA HIS A 633 -26.58 -18.58 -8.39
C HIS A 633 -27.97 -19.20 -8.57
N THR A 634 -28.57 -19.72 -7.51
CA THR A 634 -29.86 -20.41 -7.57
C THR A 634 -30.97 -19.47 -8.07
N TYR A 635 -31.03 -18.24 -7.54
CA TYR A 635 -32.04 -17.25 -7.95
C TYR A 635 -31.80 -16.72 -9.37
N SER A 636 -30.53 -16.56 -9.77
CA SER A 636 -30.20 -16.15 -11.15
C SER A 636 -30.60 -17.23 -12.14
N ILE A 637 -30.19 -18.48 -11.90
CA ILE A 637 -30.51 -19.61 -12.78
C ILE A 637 -32.03 -19.83 -12.83
N GLN A 638 -32.71 -19.86 -11.69
CA GLN A 638 -34.17 -20.02 -11.65
C GLN A 638 -34.88 -18.92 -12.44
N GLY A 639 -34.48 -17.65 -12.25
CA GLY A 639 -35.06 -16.53 -13.00
C GLY A 639 -34.81 -16.61 -14.51
N LEU A 640 -33.62 -17.05 -14.95
CA LEU A 640 -33.31 -17.22 -16.36
C LEU A 640 -34.08 -18.39 -16.99
N LEU A 641 -34.21 -19.49 -16.26
CA LEU A 641 -34.99 -20.66 -16.68
C LEU A 641 -36.49 -20.34 -16.81
N GLU A 642 -37.07 -19.66 -15.83
CA GLU A 642 -38.46 -19.19 -15.89
C GLU A 642 -38.69 -18.26 -17.10
N ASN A 643 -37.71 -17.43 -17.44
CA ASN A 643 -37.78 -16.53 -18.58
C ASN A 643 -37.70 -17.26 -19.94
N GLU A 644 -36.82 -18.25 -20.07
CA GLU A 644 -36.65 -19.05 -21.31
C GLU A 644 -37.84 -19.97 -21.61
N TYR A 645 -38.45 -20.55 -20.57
CA TYR A 645 -39.55 -21.48 -20.75
C TYR A 645 -40.93 -20.82 -20.69
N LEU A 646 -40.99 -19.50 -20.48
CA LEU A 646 -42.25 -18.75 -20.50
C LEU A 646 -42.86 -18.80 -21.91
N ARG A 647 -44.08 -19.34 -22.01
CA ARG A 647 -44.82 -19.52 -23.29
C ARG A 647 -44.16 -20.50 -24.28
N THR A 648 -43.36 -21.46 -23.80
CA THR A 648 -42.89 -22.58 -24.64
C THR A 648 -43.76 -23.82 -24.43
N SER A 649 -43.92 -24.63 -25.49
CA SER A 649 -44.66 -25.89 -25.46
C SER A 649 -43.90 -26.97 -26.23
N PHE A 650 -43.77 -28.16 -25.66
CA PHE A 650 -43.08 -29.29 -26.26
C PHE A 650 -44.08 -30.38 -26.63
N ALA A 651 -44.00 -30.90 -27.86
CA ALA A 651 -44.76 -32.07 -28.27
C ALA A 651 -44.17 -33.34 -27.65
N VAL A 652 -45.01 -34.15 -27.01
CA VAL A 652 -44.70 -35.45 -26.44
C VAL A 652 -45.55 -36.49 -27.17
N GLY A 653 -44.91 -37.23 -28.09
CA GLY A 653 -45.60 -38.12 -29.03
C GLY A 653 -46.40 -37.34 -30.08
N GLN A 654 -47.44 -37.96 -30.65
CA GLN A 654 -48.26 -37.34 -31.71
C GLN A 654 -49.43 -36.46 -31.20
N VAL A 655 -49.78 -36.51 -29.90
CA VAL A 655 -51.07 -35.96 -29.42
C VAL A 655 -50.96 -35.04 -28.19
N ARG A 656 -49.91 -35.14 -27.36
CA ARG A 656 -49.81 -34.38 -26.10
C ARG A 656 -48.77 -33.27 -26.20
N THR A 657 -49.14 -32.05 -25.80
CA THR A 657 -48.20 -30.94 -25.63
C THR A 657 -48.02 -30.65 -24.14
N ILE A 658 -46.78 -30.66 -23.66
CA ILE A 658 -46.44 -30.27 -22.29
C ILE A 658 -45.90 -28.85 -22.31
N SER A 659 -46.38 -27.99 -21.41
CA SER A 659 -45.83 -26.65 -21.24
C SER A 659 -44.40 -26.72 -20.71
N GLY A 660 -43.49 -25.86 -21.18
CA GLY A 660 -42.10 -25.81 -20.71
C GLY A 660 -41.98 -25.64 -19.19
N LEU A 661 -42.88 -24.87 -18.59
CA LEU A 661 -42.91 -24.63 -17.14
C LEU A 661 -43.31 -25.91 -16.37
N GLN A 662 -44.20 -26.71 -16.94
CA GLN A 662 -44.58 -28.03 -16.38
C GLN A 662 -43.45 -29.06 -16.55
N ALA A 663 -42.69 -29.00 -17.65
CA ALA A 663 -41.50 -29.83 -17.86
C ALA A 663 -40.36 -29.50 -16.88
N LEU A 664 -40.20 -28.22 -16.53
CA LEU A 664 -39.22 -27.80 -15.52
C LEU A 664 -39.66 -28.17 -14.10
N ARG A 665 -40.96 -28.09 -13.80
CA ARG A 665 -41.51 -28.40 -12.47
C ARG A 665 -41.17 -29.81 -12.01
N SER A 666 -41.26 -30.81 -12.90
CA SER A 666 -40.93 -32.20 -12.55
C SER A 666 -39.46 -32.43 -12.25
N ALA A 667 -38.56 -31.56 -12.71
CA ALA A 667 -37.11 -31.75 -12.64
C ALA A 667 -36.38 -30.78 -11.70
N TYR A 668 -36.92 -29.58 -11.45
CA TYR A 668 -36.19 -28.50 -10.76
C TYR A 668 -37.01 -27.71 -9.72
N ASP A 669 -38.25 -28.10 -9.41
CA ASP A 669 -39.08 -27.54 -8.32
C ASP A 669 -39.30 -26.02 -8.40
N ILE A 670 -39.70 -25.54 -9.57
CA ILE A 670 -39.88 -24.11 -9.90
C ILE A 670 -41.34 -23.68 -9.67
N SER A 671 -41.53 -22.44 -9.18
CA SER A 671 -42.85 -21.84 -8.92
C SER A 671 -43.70 -21.76 -10.20
N PRO A 672 -45.01 -22.06 -10.14
CA PRO A 672 -45.90 -21.98 -11.31
C PRO A 672 -46.28 -20.55 -11.71
N ASP A 673 -45.99 -19.55 -10.87
CA ASP A 673 -46.50 -18.19 -11.06
C ASP A 673 -45.70 -17.41 -12.10
N SER A 674 -46.38 -16.75 -13.05
CA SER A 674 -45.71 -15.97 -14.11
C SER A 674 -44.89 -14.78 -13.58
N ASN A 675 -45.13 -14.37 -12.33
CA ASN A 675 -44.45 -13.26 -11.66
C ASN A 675 -43.22 -13.69 -10.85
N SER A 676 -42.97 -15.00 -10.67
CA SER A 676 -41.86 -15.50 -9.86
C SER A 676 -40.49 -15.04 -10.36
N LYS A 677 -40.35 -14.80 -11.68
CA LYS A 677 -39.11 -14.27 -12.26
C LYS A 677 -38.73 -12.89 -11.71
N TRP A 678 -39.71 -12.04 -11.43
CA TRP A 678 -39.49 -10.71 -10.86
C TRP A 678 -39.15 -10.78 -9.37
N GLU A 679 -39.69 -11.77 -8.66
CA GLU A 679 -39.34 -12.05 -7.27
C GLU A 679 -37.88 -12.50 -7.16
N ASN A 680 -37.45 -13.43 -8.03
CA ASN A 680 -36.05 -13.87 -8.12
C ASN A 680 -35.10 -12.69 -8.39
N LEU A 681 -35.46 -11.80 -9.31
CA LEU A 681 -34.69 -10.60 -9.60
C LEU A 681 -34.63 -9.63 -8.41
N LEU A 682 -35.76 -9.43 -7.71
CA LEU A 682 -35.83 -8.61 -6.51
C LEU A 682 -34.93 -9.17 -5.39
N VAL A 683 -34.95 -10.49 -5.17
CA VAL A 683 -34.09 -11.16 -4.19
C VAL A 683 -32.61 -10.93 -4.52
N LEU A 684 -32.20 -11.07 -5.79
CA LEU A 684 -30.83 -10.77 -6.21
C LEU A 684 -30.44 -9.32 -5.95
N PHE A 685 -31.34 -8.37 -6.23
CA PHE A 685 -31.10 -6.95 -5.95
C PHE A 685 -30.95 -6.68 -4.44
N LEU A 686 -31.81 -7.28 -3.62
CA LEU A 686 -31.72 -7.19 -2.16
C LEU A 686 -30.43 -7.81 -1.62
N MET A 687 -29.96 -8.93 -2.18
CA MET A 687 -28.65 -9.50 -1.86
C MET A 687 -27.50 -8.57 -2.23
N ALA A 688 -27.56 -7.93 -3.40
CA ALA A 688 -26.54 -6.99 -3.85
C ALA A 688 -26.39 -5.81 -2.87
N MET A 689 -27.51 -5.31 -2.34
CA MET A 689 -27.52 -4.27 -1.31
C MET A 689 -27.10 -4.83 0.06
N GLY A 690 -27.57 -6.01 0.43
CA GLY A 690 -27.23 -6.69 1.69
C GLY A 690 -25.73 -6.92 1.86
N TYR A 691 -25.04 -7.42 0.82
CA TYR A 691 -23.58 -7.57 0.87
C TYR A 691 -22.88 -6.22 1.05
N ARG A 692 -23.34 -5.15 0.40
CA ARG A 692 -22.74 -3.81 0.56
C ARG A 692 -22.97 -3.22 1.94
N ILE A 693 -24.13 -3.46 2.56
CA ILE A 693 -24.39 -3.09 3.95
C ILE A 693 -23.46 -3.87 4.88
N LEU A 694 -23.26 -5.17 4.63
CA LEU A 694 -22.31 -5.97 5.40
C LEU A 694 -20.87 -5.44 5.27
N VAL A 695 -20.45 -5.05 4.05
CA VAL A 695 -19.16 -4.38 3.86
C VAL A 695 -19.10 -3.06 4.62
N PHE A 696 -20.17 -2.26 4.65
CA PHE A 696 -20.20 -1.04 5.44
C PHE A 696 -19.97 -1.30 6.92
N LEU A 697 -20.65 -2.31 7.48
CA LEU A 697 -20.46 -2.72 8.86
C LEU A 697 -19.02 -3.22 9.08
N VAL A 698 -18.50 -4.06 8.20
CA VAL A 698 -17.11 -4.53 8.27
C VAL A 698 -16.15 -3.35 8.22
N LEU A 699 -16.23 -2.44 7.26
CA LEU A 699 -15.34 -1.28 7.20
C LEU A 699 -15.48 -0.38 8.44
N HIS A 700 -16.69 -0.15 8.93
CA HIS A 700 -16.93 0.67 10.12
C HIS A 700 -16.36 0.04 11.40
N PHE A 701 -16.51 -1.28 11.58
CA PHE A 701 -16.04 -1.99 12.79
C PHE A 701 -14.61 -2.51 12.69
N CYS A 702 -14.14 -2.89 11.49
CA CYS A 702 -12.82 -3.48 11.24
C CYS A 702 -11.72 -2.45 11.02
N VAL A 703 -12.01 -1.21 10.58
CA VAL A 703 -10.99 -0.15 10.52
C VAL A 703 -10.46 0.18 11.93
N GLY A 704 -11.25 -0.05 12.99
CA GLY A 704 -10.79 0.00 14.37
C GLY A 704 -10.05 -1.24 14.90
N LYS A 705 -9.90 -2.32 14.09
CA LYS A 705 -9.30 -3.61 14.53
C LYS A 705 -8.17 -4.13 13.63
N HIS A 706 -8.12 -3.80 12.33
CA HIS A 706 -7.29 -4.54 11.36
C HIS A 706 -5.82 -4.15 11.22
N VAL A 707 -5.31 -3.13 11.92
CA VAL A 707 -3.84 -3.00 12.06
C VAL A 707 -3.25 -4.21 12.82
N SER A 708 -4.07 -4.91 13.61
CA SER A 708 -3.71 -6.18 14.28
C SER A 708 -3.43 -7.32 13.30
N VAL A 709 -4.10 -7.36 12.15
CA VAL A 709 -3.98 -8.43 11.14
C VAL A 709 -2.83 -8.15 10.18
N LEU A 710 -2.51 -6.88 9.90
CA LEU A 710 -1.28 -6.53 9.17
C LEU A 710 -0.01 -6.96 9.92
N LYS A 711 -0.08 -7.09 11.26
CA LYS A 711 0.97 -7.71 12.08
C LYS A 711 1.03 -9.24 11.91
N PHE A 712 -0.11 -9.88 11.62
CA PHE A 712 -0.20 -11.34 11.43
C PHE A 712 0.53 -11.82 10.17
N CYS A 713 0.47 -11.08 9.06
CA CYS A 713 1.16 -11.47 7.83
C CYS A 713 2.57 -10.87 7.65
N ARG A 714 2.93 -9.82 8.40
CA ARG A 714 4.31 -9.27 8.35
C ARG A 714 5.29 -10.11 9.18
N ASP A 715 4.83 -10.74 10.26
CA ASP A 715 5.67 -11.59 11.12
C ASP A 715 5.87 -13.02 10.56
N THR A 716 5.11 -13.45 9.55
CA THR A 716 5.31 -14.76 8.87
C THR A 716 6.31 -14.72 7.72
N ASN A 717 6.68 -13.53 7.23
CA ASN A 717 7.64 -13.37 6.12
C ASN A 717 9.06 -12.99 6.57
N ASN A 718 9.35 -13.05 7.87
CA ASN A 718 10.71 -12.98 8.38
C ASN A 718 11.11 -14.41 8.78
N PRO A 719 11.91 -15.15 7.99
CA PRO A 719 12.57 -16.32 8.54
C PRO A 719 13.43 -15.86 9.72
N ARG A 720 13.30 -16.59 10.83
CA ARG A 720 14.03 -16.36 12.07
C ARG A 720 15.54 -16.40 11.86
#